data_AF-A0A2V9WB24-F1
#
_entry.id   AF-A0A2V9WB24-F1
#
_cell.length_a   1.000
_cell.length_b   1.000
_cell.length_c   1.000
_cell.angle_alpha   90.00
_cell.angle_beta   90.00
_cell.angle_gamma   90.00
#
_symmetry.space_group_name_H-M   'P 1'
#
loop_
_entity.id
_entity.type
_entity.pdbx_description
1 polymer ?
#
loop_
_entity_poly.entity_id
_entity_poly.type
_entity_poly.pdbx_seq_one_letter_code
_entity_poly.pdbx_strand_id
1 'polypeptide(L)'
;MTPTGKNLHKSSISSDLILVHVALLIFLVMVLVPAGLAEGTRTWEQSKFEELTKGTAAGVAIRGSGGLELAPAFKALYATPSTYVWAIAADDAGNVYAATGGPARVYRITPSGQAAIIFEPQELQVQALQVGANGVIYAATAPDGKVYKLEHKPSGRADAAKADDNKSATPGAAQEAAKPVVDPSWSSSVYFAPGTKYIWDLALDKAGNLFIATGDHGEIYRVTARGEHSVFFKSDETHVRVLAFDAPGNLIAGSDGSGLVYRISPVGEGFVLYSAPKKEITALAVDRTGNIYAAGVGEKRGATAGISGTTPATINLTTGGPQNPGPQAPGLNITMAPTVPATTGQFAFPGGGSSGGSEVYRIAPDGSPGRMWTSRDDIVYALAFDSQGHLLAGTGNRGHVFAITGQDDFVDLLKAAASQVTAFAKAPGGGLYAATSNLGKIFVLGAGSEAEGSYQSDVFDAKVFSRWGRTEFRGAGNVEIFVRSGNVDNPDRNWSPWKKVDVTKDGQSGIPAARYAQWKAVLHAGNPAQGVDSVTLNYLPKNVAPEIDDVSVQMGLRYQPMPKSAGSSLGTDAGGSSGSHFESPVPSAHDRDSVGVKWSAHDENDDQLLYSVYYRGDGETRWLLLKDNLTDKAYSFDASLLPDGGYTVKIVASDAPSHSPGEALTAEKVSRRFEVDTTPPRIENLAAAVEGGPIHMTFRAGDGFSQIKRAEYSVDAGEWNYVEPVGQLSDAKTESYDFKVSLDAGKNGAAAASEHVIVVRVYDRYENMGAAKTVIRAK
;
A
#
# COMPACT_ATOMS: atom_id res chain seq x y z
N MET A 1 58.22 22.63 -87.44
CA MET A 1 56.92 23.30 -87.18
C MET A 1 55.97 22.24 -86.66
N THR A 2 55.34 22.58 -85.53
CA THR A 2 54.16 22.00 -84.86
C THR A 2 53.06 21.49 -85.80
N PRO A 3 52.02 20.75 -85.33
CA PRO A 3 51.69 20.25 -83.97
C PRO A 3 51.46 18.71 -83.99
N THR A 4 51.03 17.96 -82.96
CA THR A 4 50.03 18.08 -81.88
C THR A 4 50.26 16.90 -80.92
N GLY A 5 50.00 17.05 -79.61
CA GLY A 5 50.01 15.92 -78.67
C GLY A 5 49.00 16.10 -77.54
N LYS A 6 47.98 15.21 -77.51
CA LYS A 6 46.84 15.16 -76.59
C LYS A 6 47.12 14.31 -75.33
N ASN A 7 46.43 14.70 -74.27
CA ASN A 7 46.30 14.04 -72.96
C ASN A 7 45.63 12.66 -73.00
N LEU A 8 45.96 11.81 -72.01
CA LEU A 8 45.17 10.67 -71.56
C LEU A 8 45.14 10.65 -70.01
N HIS A 9 43.92 10.62 -69.45
CA HIS A 9 43.61 10.53 -68.03
C HIS A 9 43.58 9.05 -67.57
N LYS A 10 44.10 8.77 -66.37
CA LYS A 10 43.76 7.59 -65.55
C LYS A 10 43.50 8.05 -64.12
N SER A 11 42.30 7.80 -63.60
CA SER A 11 41.90 8.09 -62.23
C SER A 11 42.38 6.99 -61.28
N SER A 12 43.18 7.36 -60.29
CA SER A 12 43.52 6.53 -59.12
C SER A 12 42.54 6.88 -58.00
N ILE A 13 41.74 5.91 -57.56
CA ILE A 13 40.92 6.03 -56.33
C ILE A 13 41.86 5.68 -55.17
N SER A 14 42.02 6.61 -54.23
CA SER A 14 42.99 6.51 -53.14
C SER A 14 42.59 5.44 -52.12
N SER A 15 43.59 4.67 -51.69
CA SER A 15 43.56 3.64 -50.65
C SER A 15 42.94 4.12 -49.33
N ASP A 16 43.02 5.41 -49.05
CA ASP A 16 42.53 6.03 -47.82
C ASP A 16 41.00 6.08 -47.77
N LEU A 17 40.31 6.15 -48.91
CA LEU A 17 38.85 6.17 -48.94
C LEU A 17 38.26 4.80 -48.56
N ILE A 18 38.94 3.71 -48.92
CA ILE A 18 38.54 2.33 -48.60
C ILE A 18 38.76 2.06 -47.11
N LEU A 19 39.86 2.54 -46.53
CA LEU A 19 40.14 2.36 -45.10
C LEU A 19 39.13 3.09 -44.22
N VAL A 20 38.70 4.29 -44.62
CA VAL A 20 37.68 5.07 -43.91
C VAL A 20 36.30 4.41 -44.03
N HIS A 21 35.93 3.86 -45.19
CA HIS A 21 34.65 3.15 -45.35
C HIS A 21 34.59 1.83 -44.58
N VAL A 22 35.70 1.09 -44.50
CA VAL A 22 35.78 -0.14 -43.69
C VAL A 22 35.74 0.18 -42.19
N ALA A 23 36.43 1.24 -41.74
CA ALA A 23 36.36 1.69 -40.35
C ALA A 23 34.96 2.20 -39.97
N LEU A 24 34.27 2.92 -40.87
CA LEU A 24 32.90 3.38 -40.64
C LEU A 24 31.90 2.21 -40.61
N LEU A 25 32.11 1.19 -41.45
CA LEU A 25 31.27 -0.02 -41.47
C LEU A 25 31.47 -0.87 -40.20
N ILE A 26 32.71 -1.00 -39.70
CA ILE A 26 33.00 -1.69 -38.43
C ILE A 26 32.44 -0.91 -37.24
N PHE A 27 32.50 0.43 -37.27
CA PHE A 27 31.91 1.27 -36.22
C PHE A 27 30.37 1.23 -36.26
N LEU A 28 29.76 1.19 -37.44
CA LEU A 28 28.30 1.05 -37.59
C LEU A 28 27.80 -0.34 -37.16
N VAL A 29 28.61 -1.39 -37.36
CA VAL A 29 28.32 -2.75 -36.88
C VAL A 29 28.50 -2.88 -35.36
N MET A 30 29.42 -2.14 -34.74
CA MET A 30 29.53 -2.09 -33.27
C MET A 30 28.43 -1.26 -32.58
N VAL A 31 27.81 -0.30 -33.27
CA VAL A 31 26.75 0.56 -32.71
C VAL A 31 25.34 -0.06 -32.88
N LEU A 32 25.21 -1.18 -33.61
CA LEU A 32 23.95 -1.89 -33.85
C LEU A 32 23.84 -3.26 -33.17
N VAL A 33 24.76 -3.58 -32.25
CA VAL A 33 24.53 -4.70 -31.33
C VAL A 33 23.65 -4.16 -30.20
N PRO A 34 22.37 -4.57 -30.07
CA PRO A 34 21.69 -4.35 -28.81
C PRO A 34 22.54 -5.05 -27.76
N ALA A 35 23.08 -4.28 -26.80
CA ALA A 35 23.61 -4.86 -25.60
C ALA A 35 22.46 -5.63 -24.96
N GLY A 36 22.38 -6.93 -25.24
CA GLY A 36 21.50 -7.85 -24.55
C GLY A 36 21.93 -7.79 -23.10
N LEU A 37 21.17 -7.08 -22.28
CA LEU A 37 21.29 -7.17 -20.84
C LEU A 37 20.75 -8.56 -20.49
N ALA A 38 21.60 -9.57 -20.56
CA ALA A 38 21.29 -10.87 -19.98
C ALA A 38 20.99 -10.63 -18.49
N GLU A 39 19.82 -11.04 -18.05
CA GLU A 39 19.40 -10.87 -16.68
C GLU A 39 20.08 -11.96 -15.84
N GLY A 40 21.21 -11.59 -15.26
CA GLY A 40 22.02 -12.46 -14.41
C GLY A 40 21.50 -12.55 -12.98
N THR A 41 22.40 -12.82 -12.04
CA THR A 41 22.13 -12.80 -10.59
C THR A 41 21.25 -11.61 -10.17
N ARG A 42 20.16 -11.91 -9.46
CA ARG A 42 19.25 -10.93 -8.83
C ARG A 42 19.64 -10.67 -7.38
N THR A 43 19.11 -9.59 -6.81
CA THR A 43 19.36 -9.20 -5.42
C THR A 43 18.05 -9.04 -4.66
N TRP A 44 18.02 -9.57 -3.43
CA TRP A 44 17.03 -9.20 -2.43
C TRP A 44 17.72 -8.35 -1.38
N GLU A 45 17.52 -7.03 -1.45
CA GLU A 45 17.99 -6.07 -0.45
C GLU A 45 16.86 -5.70 0.50
N GLN A 46 17.20 -5.61 1.79
CA GLN A 46 16.36 -4.92 2.77
C GLN A 46 17.14 -3.81 3.45
N SER A 47 16.60 -2.60 3.34
CA SER A 47 17.17 -1.41 3.97
C SER A 47 16.10 -0.42 4.43
N LYS A 48 14.88 -0.48 3.90
CA LYS A 48 13.83 0.52 4.15
C LYS A 48 12.99 0.20 5.39
N PHE A 49 12.46 1.22 6.05
CA PHE A 49 11.58 1.08 7.21
C PHE A 49 10.36 0.17 6.94
N GLU A 50 9.68 0.35 5.80
CA GLU A 50 8.49 -0.43 5.44
C GLU A 50 8.79 -1.93 5.18
N GLU A 51 10.03 -2.24 4.77
CA GLU A 51 10.48 -3.63 4.61
C GLU A 51 10.84 -4.21 5.98
N LEU A 52 11.59 -3.47 6.78
CA LEU A 52 12.08 -3.92 8.09
C LEU A 52 10.96 -4.11 9.11
N THR A 53 9.88 -3.33 9.02
CA THR A 53 8.70 -3.48 9.90
C THR A 53 7.91 -4.76 9.65
N LYS A 54 8.13 -5.47 8.53
CA LYS A 54 7.54 -6.80 8.26
C LYS A 54 8.25 -7.93 9.01
N GLY A 55 9.48 -7.69 9.45
CA GLY A 55 10.26 -8.64 10.22
C GLY A 55 9.85 -8.72 11.69
N THR A 56 10.58 -9.53 12.45
CA THR A 56 10.45 -9.68 13.89
C THR A 56 11.69 -9.11 14.58
N ALA A 57 11.51 -8.06 15.38
CA ALA A 57 12.57 -7.42 16.16
C ALA A 57 12.46 -7.77 17.64
N ALA A 58 13.61 -8.00 18.29
CA ALA A 58 13.73 -8.18 19.73
C ALA A 58 14.99 -7.47 20.24
N GLY A 59 14.83 -6.42 21.07
CA GLY A 59 15.95 -5.60 21.55
C GLY A 59 16.60 -4.73 20.47
N VAL A 60 15.93 -4.54 19.33
CA VAL A 60 16.40 -3.76 18.19
C VAL A 60 15.34 -2.72 17.83
N ALA A 61 15.78 -1.50 17.56
CA ALA A 61 15.00 -0.39 17.06
C ALA A 61 15.17 -0.25 15.54
N ILE A 62 14.14 0.27 14.87
CA ILE A 62 14.12 0.45 13.41
C ILE A 62 14.12 1.95 13.11
N ARG A 63 15.11 2.43 12.35
CA ARG A 63 15.17 3.85 11.95
C ARG A 63 14.14 4.14 10.87
N GLY A 64 13.46 5.28 10.96
CA GLY A 64 12.51 5.76 9.95
C GLY A 64 13.15 5.98 8.57
N SER A 65 14.44 6.33 8.55
CA SER A 65 15.25 6.40 7.33
C SER A 65 15.63 5.03 6.74
N GLY A 66 15.38 3.94 7.48
CA GLY A 66 15.88 2.61 7.18
C GLY A 66 17.08 2.18 8.03
N GLY A 67 17.18 0.87 8.22
CA GLY A 67 18.20 0.21 9.03
C GLY A 67 17.80 -0.06 10.49
N LEU A 68 18.72 -0.71 11.21
CA LEU A 68 18.54 -1.25 12.55
C LEU A 68 19.62 -0.73 13.50
N GLU A 69 19.26 -0.58 14.77
CA GLU A 69 20.16 -0.30 15.89
C GLU A 69 19.65 -0.95 17.17
N LEU A 70 20.43 -0.99 18.24
CA LEU A 70 19.90 -1.48 19.51
C LEU A 70 18.81 -0.57 20.05
N ALA A 71 17.72 -1.19 20.51
CA ALA A 71 16.72 -0.50 21.29
C ALA A 71 17.25 -0.15 22.69
N PRO A 72 16.71 0.90 23.34
CA PRO A 72 16.85 1.11 24.78
C PRO A 72 16.32 -0.10 25.56
N ALA A 73 16.89 -0.33 26.74
CA ALA A 73 16.45 -1.44 27.58
C ALA A 73 14.96 -1.31 27.94
N PHE A 74 14.17 -2.36 27.75
CA PHE A 74 12.72 -2.30 27.99
C PHE A 74 12.21 -3.49 28.76
N LYS A 75 11.82 -3.26 30.04
CA LYS A 75 11.50 -4.34 30.97
C LYS A 75 10.15 -4.12 31.62
N ALA A 76 9.33 -5.17 31.68
CA ALA A 76 8.08 -5.13 32.44
C ALA A 76 8.40 -5.00 33.94
N LEU A 77 7.82 -4.00 34.60
CA LEU A 77 7.96 -3.77 36.03
C LEU A 77 6.79 -4.39 36.80
N TYR A 78 5.57 -4.11 36.33
CA TYR A 78 4.36 -4.52 37.03
C TYR A 78 3.20 -4.69 36.04
N ALA A 79 2.42 -5.75 36.22
CA ALA A 79 1.16 -5.96 35.53
C ALA A 79 0.02 -5.70 36.52
N THR A 80 -0.79 -4.68 36.25
CA THR A 80 -1.86 -4.28 37.15
C THR A 80 -3.06 -5.21 36.99
N PRO A 81 -3.84 -5.45 38.06
CA PRO A 81 -5.17 -6.05 37.94
C PRO A 81 -6.18 -5.21 37.16
N SER A 82 -5.89 -3.92 36.93
CA SER A 82 -6.73 -3.01 36.15
C SER A 82 -6.45 -3.11 34.64
N THR A 83 -7.49 -2.94 33.83
CA THR A 83 -7.36 -3.00 32.36
C THR A 83 -6.66 -1.76 31.78
N TYR A 84 -6.88 -0.60 32.40
CA TYR A 84 -6.42 0.69 31.89
C TYR A 84 -5.50 1.37 32.89
N VAL A 85 -4.40 1.94 32.40
CA VAL A 85 -3.55 2.87 33.15
C VAL A 85 -3.59 4.21 32.42
N TRP A 86 -4.31 5.17 32.97
CA TRP A 86 -4.59 6.45 32.30
C TRP A 86 -3.46 7.46 32.48
N ALA A 87 -2.90 7.52 33.68
CA ALA A 87 -1.82 8.43 34.01
C ALA A 87 -0.84 7.76 34.98
N ILE A 88 0.43 8.16 34.88
CA ILE A 88 1.47 7.82 35.84
C ILE A 88 2.25 9.07 36.24
N ALA A 89 2.72 9.08 37.48
CA ALA A 89 3.68 10.05 37.97
C ALA A 89 4.64 9.36 38.93
N ALA A 90 5.86 9.89 39.05
CA ALA A 90 6.87 9.33 39.93
C ALA A 90 7.27 10.34 41.01
N ASP A 91 7.60 9.84 42.20
CA ASP A 91 8.27 10.64 43.23
C ASP A 91 9.79 10.62 43.10
N ASP A 92 10.47 11.47 43.87
CA ASP A 92 11.94 11.58 43.86
C ASP A 92 12.64 10.30 44.37
N ALA A 93 11.93 9.43 45.08
CA ALA A 93 12.44 8.12 45.49
C ALA A 93 12.30 7.06 44.38
N GLY A 94 11.70 7.41 43.24
CA GLY A 94 11.50 6.54 42.09
C GLY A 94 10.27 5.64 42.19
N ASN A 95 9.38 5.83 43.18
CA ASN A 95 8.12 5.09 43.18
C ASN A 95 7.21 5.68 42.11
N VAL A 96 6.59 4.81 41.32
CA VAL A 96 5.61 5.20 40.31
C VAL A 96 4.21 4.97 40.84
N TYR A 97 3.36 5.98 40.68
CA TYR A 97 1.95 5.96 41.01
C TYR A 97 1.16 5.82 39.72
N ALA A 98 0.21 4.88 39.69
CA ALA A 98 -0.59 4.59 38.50
C ALA A 98 -2.07 4.80 38.77
N ALA A 99 -2.68 5.72 38.02
CA ALA A 99 -4.11 5.98 37.99
C ALA A 99 -4.78 5.00 37.00
N THR A 100 -5.72 4.20 37.48
CA THR A 100 -6.27 3.09 36.68
C THR A 100 -7.79 3.09 36.57
N GLY A 101 -8.29 2.30 35.63
CA GLY A 101 -9.71 2.03 35.42
C GLY A 101 -9.98 0.55 35.15
N GLY A 102 -11.18 0.08 35.52
CA GLY A 102 -11.59 -1.33 35.36
C GLY A 102 -10.70 -2.33 36.12
N PRO A 103 -10.59 -2.27 37.47
CA PRO A 103 -11.26 -1.34 38.39
C PRO A 103 -10.47 -0.04 38.63
N ALA A 104 -11.15 0.97 39.17
CA ALA A 104 -10.57 2.27 39.52
C ALA A 104 -9.67 2.19 40.75
N ARG A 105 -8.38 2.47 40.60
CA ARG A 105 -7.42 2.44 41.71
C ARG A 105 -6.30 3.47 41.51
N VAL A 106 -5.61 3.78 42.61
CA VAL A 106 -4.23 4.27 42.54
C VAL A 106 -3.32 3.21 43.14
N TYR A 107 -2.38 2.75 42.32
CA TYR A 107 -1.31 1.85 42.76
C TYR A 107 -0.05 2.66 43.06
N ARG A 108 0.64 2.34 44.15
CA ARG A 108 2.03 2.73 44.38
C ARG A 108 2.92 1.54 44.06
N ILE A 109 3.87 1.71 43.14
CA ILE A 109 4.79 0.67 42.69
C ILE A 109 6.23 1.14 42.91
N THR A 110 7.03 0.35 43.62
CA THR A 110 8.44 0.67 43.88
C THR A 110 9.31 0.38 42.65
N PRO A 111 10.56 0.90 42.59
CA PRO A 111 11.52 0.50 41.56
C PRO A 111 11.81 -1.00 41.48
N SER A 112 11.55 -1.75 42.56
CA SER A 112 11.68 -3.21 42.61
C SER A 112 10.42 -3.96 42.14
N GLY A 113 9.35 -3.26 41.76
CA GLY A 113 8.10 -3.85 41.28
C GLY A 113 7.12 -4.26 42.39
N GLN A 114 7.39 -3.92 43.65
CA GLN A 114 6.43 -4.14 44.74
C GLN A 114 5.29 -3.13 44.64
N ALA A 115 4.06 -3.63 44.63
CA ALA A 115 2.87 -2.82 44.42
C ALA A 115 1.90 -2.87 45.62
N ALA A 116 1.34 -1.74 45.98
CA ALA A 116 0.26 -1.60 46.96
C ALA A 116 -0.86 -0.72 46.42
N ILE A 117 -2.10 -0.97 46.85
CA ILE A 117 -3.23 -0.10 46.52
C ILE A 117 -3.29 0.99 47.58
N ILE A 118 -3.23 2.25 47.16
CA ILE A 118 -3.26 3.41 48.07
C ILE A 118 -4.57 4.20 47.99
N PHE A 119 -5.42 3.89 47.02
CA PHE A 119 -6.75 4.50 46.86
C PHE A 119 -7.71 3.59 46.07
N GLU A 120 -8.93 3.44 46.58
CA GLU A 120 -10.06 2.75 45.93
C GLU A 120 -11.29 3.68 45.95
N PRO A 121 -11.48 4.51 44.90
CA PRO A 121 -12.66 5.35 44.77
C PRO A 121 -13.94 4.54 44.48
N GLN A 122 -15.09 5.20 44.63
CA GLN A 122 -16.37 4.66 44.18
C GLN A 122 -16.60 4.92 42.68
N GLU A 123 -15.92 5.93 42.14
CA GLU A 123 -15.93 6.27 40.72
C GLU A 123 -15.29 5.17 39.85
N LEU A 124 -15.59 5.17 38.56
CA LEU A 124 -15.27 4.03 37.66
C LEU A 124 -13.83 4.02 37.17
N GLN A 125 -13.14 5.15 37.23
CA GLN A 125 -11.74 5.29 36.88
C GLN A 125 -11.08 6.47 37.61
N VAL A 126 -9.77 6.35 37.82
CA VAL A 126 -8.90 7.48 38.14
C VAL A 126 -8.26 7.92 36.81
N GLN A 127 -8.62 9.11 36.34
CA GLN A 127 -8.28 9.60 35.00
C GLN A 127 -6.90 10.26 34.95
N ALA A 128 -6.55 11.04 35.99
CA ALA A 128 -5.29 11.77 36.06
C ALA A 128 -4.75 11.73 37.49
N LEU A 129 -3.44 11.85 37.64
CA LEU A 129 -2.81 12.04 38.95
C LEU A 129 -1.59 12.95 38.87
N GLN A 130 -1.26 13.58 40.00
CA GLN A 130 -0.04 14.37 40.18
C GLN A 130 0.57 14.14 41.56
N VAL A 131 1.89 14.10 41.62
CA VAL A 131 2.64 14.03 42.88
C VAL A 131 3.04 15.45 43.29
N GLY A 132 2.56 15.88 44.45
CA GLY A 132 2.90 17.14 45.07
C GLY A 132 4.04 17.04 46.08
N ALA A 133 4.35 18.17 46.72
CA ALA A 133 5.36 18.23 47.76
C ALA A 133 5.06 17.25 48.92
N ASN A 134 6.11 16.76 49.57
CA ASN A 134 6.04 15.80 50.68
C ASN A 134 5.35 14.47 50.34
N GLY A 135 5.27 14.10 49.06
CA GLY A 135 4.67 12.84 48.62
C GLY A 135 3.14 12.80 48.66
N VAL A 136 2.48 13.96 48.77
CA VAL A 136 1.02 14.06 48.60
C VAL A 136 0.66 13.73 47.16
N ILE A 137 -0.42 12.97 46.95
CA ILE A 137 -0.89 12.64 45.60
C ILE A 137 -2.27 13.24 45.39
N TYR A 138 -2.45 13.94 44.29
CA TYR A 138 -3.76 14.38 43.82
C TYR A 138 -4.25 13.42 42.74
N ALA A 139 -5.42 12.82 42.94
CA ALA A 139 -6.00 11.84 42.03
C ALA A 139 -7.38 12.32 41.55
N ALA A 140 -7.55 12.47 40.24
CA ALA A 140 -8.79 12.89 39.62
C ALA A 140 -9.60 11.70 39.13
N THR A 141 -10.90 11.66 39.44
CA THR A 141 -11.80 10.55 39.08
C THR A 141 -12.69 10.87 37.89
N ALA A 142 -13.24 9.83 37.24
CA ALA A 142 -14.33 9.92 36.29
C ALA A 142 -15.19 8.63 36.30
N PRO A 143 -16.50 8.70 35.96
CA PRO A 143 -17.32 9.91 35.93
C PRO A 143 -17.45 10.51 37.34
N ASP A 144 -18.17 11.63 37.47
CA ASP A 144 -18.26 12.43 38.70
C ASP A 144 -16.90 13.01 39.10
N GLY A 145 -16.39 13.91 38.26
CA GLY A 145 -15.07 14.52 38.37
C GLY A 145 -14.82 15.15 39.73
N LYS A 146 -14.02 14.47 40.55
CA LYS A 146 -13.51 14.95 41.83
C LYS A 146 -12.00 14.80 41.84
N VAL A 147 -11.34 15.68 42.57
CA VAL A 147 -9.92 15.52 42.94
C VAL A 147 -9.86 15.07 44.40
N TYR A 148 -9.24 13.93 44.64
CA TYR A 148 -8.91 13.43 45.95
C TYR A 148 -7.46 13.77 46.29
N LYS A 149 -7.23 14.19 47.55
CA LYS A 149 -5.89 14.31 48.13
C LYS A 149 -5.59 13.04 48.92
N LEU A 150 -4.50 12.36 48.55
CA LEU A 150 -4.00 11.16 49.19
C LEU A 150 -2.75 11.50 50.00
N GLU A 151 -2.76 11.14 51.26
CA GLU A 151 -1.68 11.45 52.20
C GLU A 151 -1.25 10.19 52.92
N HIS A 152 0.07 9.96 52.95
CA HIS A 152 0.69 8.92 53.74
C HIS A 152 0.80 9.37 55.20
N LYS A 153 0.09 8.69 56.09
CA LYS A 153 0.18 8.86 57.54
C LYS A 153 1.02 7.71 58.09
N PRO A 154 2.31 7.92 58.40
CA PRO A 154 3.10 6.87 59.02
C PRO A 154 2.43 6.49 60.35
N SER A 155 1.88 5.28 60.41
CA SER A 155 1.38 4.71 61.65
C SER A 155 2.56 4.62 62.62
N GLY A 156 2.41 5.21 63.81
CA GLY A 156 3.40 5.04 64.88
C GLY A 156 3.58 3.55 65.15
N ARG A 157 4.80 3.04 64.92
CA ARG A 157 5.27 1.65 65.15
C ARG A 157 4.16 0.59 65.00
N ALA A 158 3.98 0.09 63.78
CA ALA A 158 3.48 -1.27 63.61
C ALA A 158 4.64 -2.23 63.86
N ASP A 159 4.50 -3.09 64.87
CA ASP A 159 5.46 -4.14 65.18
C ASP A 159 5.76 -5.00 63.95
N ALA A 160 7.04 -5.29 63.77
CA ALA A 160 7.54 -6.17 62.72
C ALA A 160 6.85 -7.54 62.82
N ALA A 161 5.87 -7.79 61.95
CA ALA A 161 5.40 -9.13 61.67
C ALA A 161 6.56 -9.89 61.04
N LYS A 162 7.06 -10.89 61.77
CA LYS A 162 8.14 -11.78 61.35
C LYS A 162 7.82 -12.39 59.99
N ALA A 163 8.74 -12.21 59.05
CA ALA A 163 8.83 -13.06 57.87
C ALA A 163 9.28 -14.46 58.34
N ASP A 164 8.44 -15.47 58.09
CA ASP A 164 8.87 -16.86 58.16
C ASP A 164 9.75 -17.14 56.92
N ASP A 165 11.06 -17.03 57.13
CA ASP A 165 12.08 -17.54 56.21
C ASP A 165 12.08 -19.07 56.25
N ASN A 166 11.32 -19.71 55.35
CA ASN A 166 11.76 -21.01 54.83
C ASN A 166 11.02 -21.41 53.54
N LYS A 167 11.63 -21.18 52.37
CA LYS A 167 11.73 -22.18 51.29
C LYS A 167 12.66 -21.72 50.18
N SER A 168 13.72 -22.50 50.03
CA SER A 168 14.74 -22.48 48.98
C SER A 168 14.16 -22.33 47.56
N ALA A 169 14.69 -21.36 46.83
CA ALA A 169 14.38 -21.06 45.44
C ALA A 169 14.88 -22.15 44.49
N THR A 170 14.02 -22.54 43.54
CA THR A 170 14.43 -23.18 42.27
C THR A 170 14.20 -22.14 41.17
N PRO A 171 15.19 -21.80 40.33
CA PRO A 171 15.02 -20.78 39.30
C PRO A 171 14.38 -21.37 38.04
N GLY A 172 13.26 -20.81 37.55
CA GLY A 172 12.70 -21.20 36.25
C GLY A 172 11.20 -21.04 36.00
N ALA A 173 10.42 -20.32 36.82
CA ALA A 173 9.02 -20.02 36.52
C ALA A 173 8.69 -18.55 36.81
N ALA A 174 8.02 -17.88 35.88
CA ALA A 174 7.50 -16.52 36.07
C ALA A 174 6.64 -16.48 37.34
N GLN A 175 7.14 -15.78 38.36
CA GLN A 175 6.50 -15.68 39.65
C GLN A 175 5.25 -14.82 39.47
N GLU A 176 4.07 -15.43 39.62
CA GLU A 176 2.79 -14.73 39.63
C GLU A 176 2.85 -13.68 40.75
N ALA A 177 2.86 -12.40 40.37
CA ALA A 177 2.99 -11.31 41.33
C ALA A 177 1.86 -11.41 42.36
N ALA A 178 2.21 -11.40 43.65
CA ALA A 178 1.24 -11.40 44.74
C ALA A 178 0.20 -10.29 44.50
N LYS A 179 -1.09 -10.60 44.67
CA LYS A 179 -2.16 -9.60 44.49
C LYS A 179 -1.86 -8.39 45.39
N PRO A 180 -1.90 -7.16 44.86
CA PRO A 180 -1.59 -5.98 45.64
C PRO A 180 -2.64 -5.82 46.74
N VAL A 181 -2.19 -5.52 47.95
CA VAL A 181 -3.03 -5.31 49.14
C VAL A 181 -3.22 -3.80 49.34
N VAL A 182 -4.35 -3.42 49.92
CA VAL A 182 -4.61 -2.03 50.33
C VAL A 182 -3.66 -1.65 51.47
N ASP A 183 -2.97 -0.53 51.31
CA ASP A 183 -2.07 0.02 52.32
C ASP A 183 -2.83 0.96 53.26
N PRO A 184 -3.12 0.55 54.51
CA PRO A 184 -3.91 1.34 55.45
C PRO A 184 -3.17 2.58 55.98
N SER A 185 -1.87 2.72 55.70
CA SER A 185 -1.12 3.93 56.06
C SER A 185 -1.47 5.13 55.17
N TRP A 186 -2.18 4.91 54.06
CA TRP A 186 -2.68 5.97 53.20
C TRP A 186 -4.10 6.37 53.57
N SER A 187 -4.36 7.67 53.55
CA SER A 187 -5.72 8.21 53.73
C SER A 187 -6.08 9.12 52.56
N SER A 188 -7.35 9.09 52.16
CA SER A 188 -7.90 9.92 51.09
C SER A 188 -8.94 10.90 51.62
N SER A 189 -9.02 12.07 51.00
CA SER A 189 -10.07 13.06 51.25
C SER A 189 -10.44 13.79 49.97
N VAL A 190 -11.70 14.20 49.82
CA VAL A 190 -12.10 15.04 48.68
C VAL A 190 -11.46 16.41 48.86
N TYR A 191 -10.64 16.79 47.89
CA TYR A 191 -9.93 18.07 47.87
C TYR A 191 -10.67 19.12 47.05
N PHE A 192 -11.25 18.70 45.93
CA PHE A 192 -12.02 19.58 45.05
C PHE A 192 -13.10 18.80 44.29
N ALA A 193 -14.28 19.39 44.14
CA ALA A 193 -15.42 18.78 43.46
C ALA A 193 -16.21 19.86 42.68
N PRO A 194 -15.85 20.16 41.42
CA PRO A 194 -16.48 21.22 40.62
C PRO A 194 -17.86 20.82 40.08
N GLY A 195 -18.29 19.57 40.24
CA GLY A 195 -19.55 19.08 39.66
C GLY A 195 -19.49 18.82 38.14
N THR A 196 -18.29 18.75 37.55
CA THR A 196 -18.09 18.30 36.16
C THR A 196 -18.12 16.79 36.05
N LYS A 197 -18.44 16.26 34.87
CA LYS A 197 -18.37 14.81 34.61
C LYS A 197 -16.94 14.32 34.44
N TYR A 198 -16.06 15.14 33.88
CA TYR A 198 -14.70 14.75 33.50
C TYR A 198 -13.65 15.74 34.01
N ILE A 199 -12.61 15.21 34.64
CA ILE A 199 -11.35 15.91 34.86
C ILE A 199 -10.29 15.19 34.04
N TRP A 200 -9.73 15.86 33.03
CA TRP A 200 -8.86 15.22 32.05
C TRP A 200 -7.40 15.21 32.48
N ASP A 201 -6.93 16.28 33.11
CA ASP A 201 -5.54 16.43 33.50
C ASP A 201 -5.35 17.35 34.71
N LEU A 202 -4.20 17.18 35.36
CA LEU A 202 -3.77 17.89 36.55
C LEU A 202 -2.34 18.40 36.35
N ALA A 203 -2.07 19.65 36.73
CA ALA A 203 -0.72 20.22 36.74
C ALA A 203 -0.46 21.03 38.01
N LEU A 204 0.76 20.96 38.54
CA LEU A 204 1.18 21.74 39.72
C LEU A 204 2.13 22.87 39.29
N ASP A 205 1.89 24.08 39.78
CA ASP A 205 2.88 25.15 39.67
C ASP A 205 3.99 25.00 40.72
N LYS A 206 5.04 25.83 40.60
CA LYS A 206 6.18 25.83 41.55
C LYS A 206 5.79 26.21 42.98
N ALA A 207 4.63 26.83 43.19
CA ALA A 207 4.10 27.19 44.51
C ALA A 207 3.20 26.10 45.10
N GLY A 208 2.97 25.00 44.38
CA GLY A 208 2.11 23.89 44.80
C GLY A 208 0.61 24.14 44.60
N ASN A 209 0.22 25.14 43.79
CA ASN A 209 -1.17 25.29 43.39
C ASN A 209 -1.50 24.29 42.28
N LEU A 210 -2.65 23.63 42.41
CA LEU A 210 -3.14 22.62 41.48
C LEU A 210 -4.03 23.26 40.43
N PHE A 211 -3.69 23.01 39.16
CA PHE A 211 -4.47 23.40 38.00
C PHE A 211 -5.19 22.17 37.45
N ILE A 212 -6.48 22.31 37.20
CA ILE A 212 -7.40 21.20 36.96
C ILE A 212 -8.12 21.46 35.64
N ALA A 213 -7.84 20.66 34.62
CA ALA A 213 -8.50 20.73 33.33
C ALA A 213 -9.81 19.92 33.36
N THR A 214 -10.92 20.59 33.06
CA THR A 214 -12.26 19.98 33.12
C THR A 214 -12.86 19.76 31.72
N GLY A 215 -13.82 18.83 31.66
CA GLY A 215 -14.70 18.60 30.52
C GLY A 215 -16.05 19.30 30.65
N ASP A 216 -16.87 19.20 29.59
CA ASP A 216 -18.20 19.79 29.41
C ASP A 216 -18.27 21.33 29.34
N HIS A 217 -17.40 22.03 30.07
CA HIS A 217 -17.42 23.50 30.19
C HIS A 217 -16.08 24.18 29.84
N GLY A 218 -15.04 23.41 29.51
CA GLY A 218 -13.75 23.96 29.08
C GLY A 218 -13.05 24.82 30.14
N GLU A 219 -13.26 24.53 31.42
CA GLU A 219 -12.73 25.35 32.51
C GLU A 219 -11.43 24.77 33.06
N ILE A 220 -10.50 25.66 33.37
CA ILE A 220 -9.30 25.36 34.15
C ILE A 220 -9.47 26.02 35.51
N TYR A 221 -9.53 25.22 36.57
CA TYR A 221 -9.57 25.71 37.94
C TYR A 221 -8.16 25.80 38.50
N ARG A 222 -7.88 26.83 39.31
CA ARG A 222 -6.69 26.90 40.16
C ARG A 222 -7.13 26.69 41.60
N VAL A 223 -6.51 25.73 42.29
CA VAL A 223 -6.78 25.36 43.68
C VAL A 223 -5.50 25.47 44.50
N THR A 224 -5.48 26.33 45.50
CA THR A 224 -4.32 26.48 46.42
C THR A 224 -4.23 25.27 47.34
N ALA A 225 -3.07 25.01 47.94
CA ALA A 225 -2.85 23.89 48.88
C ALA A 225 -3.84 23.82 50.07
N ARG A 226 -4.54 24.93 50.37
CA ARG A 226 -5.58 25.02 51.42
C ARG A 226 -6.99 24.67 50.93
N GLY A 227 -7.16 24.41 49.63
CA GLY A 227 -8.45 24.15 48.98
C GLY A 227 -9.20 25.39 48.50
N GLU A 228 -8.61 26.59 48.64
CA GLU A 228 -9.18 27.82 48.06
C GLU A 228 -9.07 27.75 46.54
N HIS A 229 -10.13 28.11 45.82
CA HIS A 229 -10.19 27.90 44.38
C HIS A 229 -10.94 28.99 43.62
N SER A 230 -10.57 29.14 42.34
CA SER A 230 -11.28 29.97 41.37
C SER A 230 -11.12 29.40 39.97
N VAL A 231 -12.02 29.77 39.06
CA VAL A 231 -11.78 29.57 37.62
C VAL A 231 -10.58 30.44 37.24
N PHE A 232 -9.51 29.80 36.75
CA PHE A 232 -8.30 30.46 36.29
C PHE A 232 -8.38 30.86 34.83
N PHE A 233 -8.98 29.99 34.01
CA PHE A 233 -9.19 30.22 32.60
C PHE A 233 -10.43 29.46 32.13
N LYS A 234 -11.11 30.00 31.13
CA LYS A 234 -12.26 29.38 30.46
C LYS A 234 -12.05 29.43 28.96
N SER A 235 -11.95 28.27 28.32
CA SER A 235 -11.86 28.16 26.87
C SER A 235 -13.22 28.35 26.21
N ASP A 236 -13.21 28.63 24.91
CA ASP A 236 -14.37 28.50 24.02
C ASP A 236 -14.67 27.03 23.63
N GLU A 237 -13.72 26.13 23.88
CA GLU A 237 -13.85 24.69 23.67
C GLU A 237 -14.59 23.99 24.82
N THR A 238 -15.19 22.83 24.54
CA THR A 238 -15.94 22.05 25.54
C THR A 238 -15.01 21.30 26.50
N HIS A 239 -13.81 20.92 26.04
CA HIS A 239 -12.86 20.12 26.81
C HIS A 239 -11.46 20.70 26.72
N VAL A 240 -10.85 20.92 27.88
CA VAL A 240 -9.39 21.06 28.01
C VAL A 240 -8.83 19.69 28.36
N ARG A 241 -7.92 19.17 27.54
CA ARG A 241 -7.48 17.76 27.57
C ARG A 241 -6.19 17.53 28.32
N VAL A 242 -5.23 18.43 28.16
CA VAL A 242 -3.86 18.24 28.65
C VAL A 242 -3.26 19.57 29.06
N LEU A 243 -2.45 19.56 30.11
CA LEU A 243 -1.81 20.71 30.73
C LEU A 243 -0.29 20.50 30.85
N ALA A 244 0.48 21.57 30.65
CA ALA A 244 1.90 21.58 30.96
C ALA A 244 2.34 23.00 31.37
N PHE A 245 3.35 23.13 32.22
CA PHE A 245 3.95 24.43 32.51
C PHE A 245 5.19 24.67 31.64
N ASP A 246 5.32 25.89 31.11
CA ASP A 246 6.58 26.33 30.53
C ASP A 246 7.54 26.90 31.59
N ALA A 247 8.80 27.17 31.22
CA ALA A 247 9.81 27.64 32.16
C ALA A 247 9.48 29.00 32.82
N PRO A 248 8.91 29.99 32.09
CA PRO A 248 8.35 31.22 32.67
C PRO A 248 7.19 31.04 33.66
N GLY A 249 6.50 29.89 33.64
CA GLY A 249 5.36 29.60 34.49
C GLY A 249 4.01 29.91 33.86
N ASN A 250 3.95 30.06 32.53
CA ASN A 250 2.67 30.04 31.81
C ASN A 250 2.14 28.61 31.77
N LEU A 251 0.81 28.48 31.83
CA LEU A 251 0.12 27.21 31.64
C LEU A 251 -0.16 27.01 30.16
N ILE A 252 0.37 25.93 29.59
CA ILE A 252 0.07 25.47 28.25
C ILE A 252 -1.08 24.48 28.34
N ALA A 253 -2.11 24.65 27.51
CA ALA A 253 -3.30 23.81 27.51
C ALA A 253 -3.68 23.37 26.10
N GLY A 254 -3.99 22.08 25.93
CA GLY A 254 -4.50 21.50 24.70
C GLY A 254 -6.02 21.26 24.76
N SER A 255 -6.75 21.49 23.66
CA SER A 255 -8.20 21.27 23.60
C SER A 255 -8.64 20.09 22.74
N ASP A 256 -9.89 19.64 22.93
CA ASP A 256 -10.62 18.74 22.02
C ASP A 256 -11.80 19.50 21.39
N GLY A 257 -11.88 19.46 20.06
CA GLY A 257 -12.86 20.17 19.24
C GLY A 257 -12.18 20.75 18.01
N SER A 258 -11.43 21.84 18.20
CA SER A 258 -10.69 22.53 17.12
C SER A 258 -9.17 22.37 17.17
N GLY A 259 -8.64 21.56 18.09
CA GLY A 259 -7.21 21.26 18.22
C GLY A 259 -6.35 22.47 18.60
N LEU A 260 -6.78 23.24 19.60
CA LEU A 260 -6.12 24.47 20.00
C LEU A 260 -5.04 24.21 21.06
N VAL A 261 -3.92 24.92 20.93
CA VAL A 261 -2.87 25.02 21.95
C VAL A 261 -2.88 26.44 22.51
N TYR A 262 -3.23 26.56 23.78
CA TYR A 262 -3.25 27.81 24.52
C TYR A 262 -1.94 28.03 25.28
N ARG A 263 -1.50 29.28 25.40
CA ARG A 263 -0.59 29.76 26.44
C ARG A 263 -1.36 30.71 27.33
N ILE A 264 -1.43 30.40 28.61
CA ILE A 264 -2.17 31.16 29.60
C ILE A 264 -1.17 31.75 30.58
N SER A 265 -1.13 33.08 30.67
CA SER A 265 -0.22 33.79 31.55
C SER A 265 -0.49 33.47 33.02
N PRO A 266 0.44 33.72 33.96
CA PRO A 266 0.22 33.47 35.39
C PRO A 266 -0.97 34.23 36.00
N VAL A 267 -1.51 35.24 35.32
CA VAL A 267 -2.70 36.00 35.73
C VAL A 267 -4.00 35.49 35.10
N GLY A 268 -3.95 34.45 34.26
CA GLY A 268 -5.13 33.81 33.66
C GLY A 268 -5.50 34.31 32.27
N GLU A 269 -4.66 35.13 31.62
CA GLU A 269 -4.91 35.62 30.27
C GLU A 269 -4.47 34.58 29.24
N GLY A 270 -5.42 34.01 28.50
CA GLY A 270 -5.16 33.02 27.46
C GLY A 270 -4.88 33.62 26.10
N PHE A 271 -3.91 33.03 25.40
CA PHE A 271 -3.59 33.31 24.00
C PHE A 271 -3.50 31.98 23.24
N VAL A 272 -4.15 31.87 22.08
CA VAL A 272 -4.03 30.69 21.20
C VAL A 272 -2.68 30.77 20.50
N LEU A 273 -1.73 29.92 20.90
CA LEU A 273 -0.43 29.79 20.25
C LEU A 273 -0.55 29.13 18.89
N TYR A 274 -1.40 28.11 18.79
CA TYR A 274 -1.52 27.31 17.58
C TYR A 274 -2.90 26.69 17.47
N SER A 275 -3.44 26.68 16.25
CA SER A 275 -4.63 25.93 15.87
C SER A 275 -4.18 24.78 14.97
N ALA A 276 -4.01 23.59 15.53
CA ALA A 276 -3.58 22.44 14.76
C ALA A 276 -4.63 22.06 13.69
N PRO A 277 -4.22 21.55 12.52
CA PRO A 277 -5.12 20.94 11.54
C PRO A 277 -5.61 19.55 11.99
N LYS A 278 -5.85 19.38 13.29
CA LYS A 278 -6.32 18.15 13.94
C LYS A 278 -7.47 18.48 14.89
N LYS A 279 -8.27 17.48 15.22
CA LYS A 279 -9.46 17.66 16.08
C LYS A 279 -9.09 17.92 17.55
N GLU A 280 -8.07 17.23 18.04
CA GLU A 280 -7.78 17.14 19.47
C GLU A 280 -6.27 17.21 19.73
N ILE A 281 -5.87 17.89 20.80
CA ILE A 281 -4.51 17.84 21.35
C ILE A 281 -4.48 16.87 22.53
N THR A 282 -3.81 15.73 22.36
CA THR A 282 -3.82 14.63 23.34
C THR A 282 -2.64 14.66 24.31
N ALA A 283 -1.50 15.23 23.89
CA ALA A 283 -0.29 15.26 24.69
C ALA A 283 0.51 16.54 24.47
N LEU A 284 1.19 16.98 25.52
CA LEU A 284 2.10 18.11 25.53
C LEU A 284 3.44 17.72 26.17
N ALA A 285 4.53 18.27 25.64
CA ALA A 285 5.83 18.25 26.30
C ALA A 285 6.55 19.60 26.08
N VAL A 286 7.33 20.06 27.05
CA VAL A 286 8.11 21.30 26.94
C VAL A 286 9.58 20.97 27.15
N ASP A 287 10.43 21.40 26.22
CA ASP A 287 11.87 21.18 26.35
C ASP A 287 12.56 22.25 27.21
N ARG A 288 13.84 22.04 27.51
CA ARG A 288 14.64 22.95 28.36
C ARG A 288 14.86 24.33 27.74
N THR A 289 14.68 24.47 26.43
CA THR A 289 14.84 25.74 25.69
C THR A 289 13.52 26.51 25.55
N GLY A 290 12.40 25.93 26.01
CA GLY A 290 11.08 26.52 25.95
C GLY A 290 10.30 26.22 24.68
N ASN A 291 10.73 25.27 23.85
CA ASN A 291 9.89 24.78 22.76
C ASN A 291 8.76 23.93 23.32
N ILE A 292 7.56 24.12 22.79
CA ILE A 292 6.36 23.36 23.15
C ILE A 292 6.11 22.33 22.06
N TYR A 293 5.94 21.08 22.44
CA TYR A 293 5.59 19.97 21.57
C TYR A 293 4.17 19.54 21.84
N ALA A 294 3.35 19.46 20.79
CA ALA A 294 1.94 19.11 20.88
C ALA A 294 1.61 17.97 19.93
N ALA A 295 0.97 16.92 20.43
CA ALA A 295 0.42 15.84 19.61
C ALA A 295 -1.03 16.17 19.25
N GLY A 296 -1.29 16.37 17.97
CA GLY A 296 -2.64 16.54 17.42
C GLY A 296 -3.15 15.26 16.76
N VAL A 297 -4.39 14.87 17.04
CA VAL A 297 -5.00 13.64 16.53
C VAL A 297 -6.36 13.90 15.88
N GLY A 298 -6.71 13.05 14.92
CA GLY A 298 -8.03 13.02 14.29
C GLY A 298 -8.28 14.13 13.27
N GLU A 299 -9.21 13.88 12.35
CA GLU A 299 -9.64 14.85 11.34
C GLU A 299 -10.55 15.93 11.92
N LYS A 300 -10.22 17.18 11.59
CA LYS A 300 -11.09 18.33 11.84
C LYS A 300 -12.29 18.23 10.91
N ARG A 301 -13.50 18.02 11.44
CA ARG A 301 -14.71 18.13 10.62
C ARG A 301 -14.84 19.59 10.19
N GLY A 302 -14.74 19.83 8.89
CA GLY A 302 -14.90 21.16 8.32
C GLY A 302 -16.26 21.75 8.72
N ALA A 303 -16.25 23.00 9.19
CA ALA A 303 -17.46 23.76 9.42
C ALA A 303 -18.05 24.19 8.06
N THR A 304 -18.66 23.26 7.32
CA THR A 304 -19.54 23.57 6.20
C THR A 304 -20.71 22.59 6.14
N ALA A 305 -21.91 23.18 6.11
CA ALA A 305 -23.25 22.62 5.94
C ALA A 305 -23.95 22.08 7.22
N GLY A 306 -24.95 22.85 7.66
CA GLY A 306 -25.90 22.43 8.67
C GLY A 306 -26.88 21.35 8.18
N ILE A 307 -27.60 20.81 9.17
CA ILE A 307 -28.82 20.02 9.10
C ILE A 307 -28.71 18.68 8.35
N SER A 308 -28.55 17.59 9.09
CA SER A 308 -29.53 16.48 9.20
C SER A 308 -28.88 15.29 9.91
N GLY A 309 -29.49 14.86 11.01
CA GLY A 309 -29.14 13.59 11.64
C GLY A 309 -29.66 12.43 10.81
N THR A 310 -28.76 11.68 10.18
CA THR A 310 -28.97 10.28 9.80
C THR A 310 -27.60 9.59 9.75
N THR A 311 -27.40 8.62 10.63
CA THR A 311 -26.27 7.68 10.62
C THR A 311 -26.26 6.85 9.34
N PRO A 312 -25.13 6.66 8.64
CA PRO A 312 -25.06 5.71 7.54
C PRO A 312 -25.01 4.28 8.08
N ALA A 313 -25.97 3.46 7.67
CA ALA A 313 -25.96 2.01 7.89
C ALA A 313 -25.03 1.35 6.87
N THR A 314 -24.00 0.64 7.34
CA THR A 314 -23.15 -0.22 6.52
C THR A 314 -23.90 -1.52 6.19
N ILE A 315 -24.13 -1.77 4.91
CA ILE A 315 -24.72 -3.01 4.40
C ILE A 315 -23.56 -3.98 4.08
N ASN A 316 -23.41 -5.04 4.87
CA ASN A 316 -22.51 -6.14 4.54
C ASN A 316 -23.25 -7.18 3.69
N LEU A 317 -22.87 -7.32 2.42
CA LEU A 317 -23.32 -8.37 1.51
C LEU A 317 -22.36 -9.56 1.62
N THR A 318 -22.83 -10.68 2.17
CA THR A 318 -22.13 -11.97 2.07
C THR A 318 -22.78 -12.83 1.00
N THR A 319 -22.03 -13.18 -0.06
CA THR A 319 -22.45 -14.08 -1.13
C THR A 319 -22.20 -15.54 -0.72
N GLY A 320 -23.26 -16.26 -0.34
CA GLY A 320 -23.26 -17.72 -0.20
C GLY A 320 -23.77 -18.41 -1.46
N GLY A 321 -23.07 -19.46 -1.91
CA GLY A 321 -23.38 -20.24 -3.11
C GLY A 321 -24.69 -21.08 -3.06
N PRO A 322 -25.08 -21.70 -4.19
CA PRO A 322 -26.49 -22.03 -4.49
C PRO A 322 -26.94 -23.43 -4.03
N GLN A 323 -28.19 -23.53 -3.55
CA GLN A 323 -28.99 -24.76 -3.59
C GLN A 323 -30.42 -24.48 -4.10
N ASN A 324 -30.94 -25.46 -4.85
CA ASN A 324 -32.06 -25.46 -5.81
C ASN A 324 -33.49 -25.51 -5.18
N PRO A 325 -34.58 -25.39 -5.99
CA PRO A 325 -35.84 -24.71 -5.61
C PRO A 325 -37.08 -25.63 -5.38
N GLY A 326 -38.08 -25.11 -4.67
CA GLY A 326 -39.47 -25.61 -4.61
C GLY A 326 -40.44 -24.59 -3.97
N PRO A 327 -41.75 -24.57 -4.32
CA PRO A 327 -42.47 -23.30 -4.56
C PRO A 327 -43.53 -22.85 -3.52
N GLN A 328 -43.81 -21.54 -3.60
CA GLN A 328 -44.98 -20.74 -3.16
C GLN A 328 -44.93 -19.95 -1.81
N ALA A 329 -45.12 -18.63 -1.99
CA ALA A 329 -45.13 -17.47 -1.08
C ALA A 329 -46.36 -17.42 -0.13
N PRO A 330 -46.59 -16.40 0.74
CA PRO A 330 -45.83 -15.16 0.98
C PRO A 330 -45.58 -14.82 2.48
N GLY A 331 -44.49 -14.12 2.78
CA GLY A 331 -44.29 -13.50 4.09
C GLY A 331 -42.83 -13.18 4.38
N LEU A 332 -42.46 -11.91 4.27
CA LEU A 332 -41.23 -11.42 4.89
C LEU A 332 -41.39 -11.51 6.41
N ASN A 333 -40.92 -12.59 7.01
CA ASN A 333 -40.67 -12.63 8.45
C ASN A 333 -39.32 -11.96 8.71
N ILE A 334 -39.38 -10.68 9.07
CA ILE A 334 -38.25 -9.95 9.64
C ILE A 334 -38.08 -10.48 11.07
N THR A 335 -37.27 -11.52 11.24
CA THR A 335 -36.80 -11.89 12.58
C THR A 335 -35.68 -10.95 12.94
N MET A 336 -36.03 -9.87 13.66
CA MET A 336 -35.03 -9.05 14.35
C MET A 336 -34.31 -9.96 15.36
N ALA A 337 -33.08 -10.36 15.05
CA ALA A 337 -32.18 -10.78 16.11
C ALA A 337 -32.04 -9.56 17.05
N PRO A 338 -32.28 -9.71 18.37
CA PRO A 338 -32.02 -8.62 19.28
C PRO A 338 -30.53 -8.32 19.18
N THR A 339 -30.20 -7.20 18.53
CA THR A 339 -28.95 -6.52 18.81
C THR A 339 -28.95 -6.31 20.30
N VAL A 340 -28.05 -7.03 20.98
CA VAL A 340 -27.75 -6.75 22.38
C VAL A 340 -27.50 -5.25 22.41
N PRO A 341 -28.30 -4.45 23.14
CA PRO A 341 -28.01 -3.05 23.30
C PRO A 341 -26.59 -2.98 23.85
N ALA A 342 -25.71 -2.22 23.21
CA ALA A 342 -24.46 -1.80 23.83
C ALA A 342 -24.84 -0.84 24.98
N THR A 343 -25.39 -1.38 26.06
CA THR A 343 -25.65 -0.72 27.33
C THR A 343 -24.53 -1.08 28.29
N THR A 344 -23.34 -0.59 27.97
CA THR A 344 -22.34 -0.17 28.94
C THR A 344 -21.78 1.14 28.38
N GLY A 345 -21.93 2.24 29.10
CA GLY A 345 -21.55 3.57 28.62
C GLY A 345 -20.07 3.56 28.19
N GLN A 346 -19.81 3.74 26.91
CA GLN A 346 -18.46 3.98 26.42
C GLN A 346 -17.98 5.30 27.01
N PHE A 347 -16.96 5.24 27.88
CA PHE A 347 -16.28 6.43 28.38
C PHE A 347 -15.56 7.11 27.22
N ALA A 348 -15.52 8.46 27.22
CA ALA A 348 -14.76 9.19 26.21
C ALA A 348 -13.26 8.92 26.41
N PHE A 349 -12.61 8.31 25.42
CA PHE A 349 -11.18 8.03 25.44
C PHE A 349 -10.44 9.11 24.61
N PRO A 350 -9.29 9.66 25.07
CA PRO A 350 -8.48 10.55 24.26
C PRO A 350 -8.14 9.90 22.91
N GLY A 351 -8.38 10.58 21.78
CA GLY A 351 -8.17 9.99 20.45
C GLY A 351 -9.05 8.77 20.10
N GLY A 352 -10.03 8.41 20.94
CA GLY A 352 -10.94 7.28 20.73
C GLY A 352 -11.89 7.53 19.56
N GLY A 353 -11.83 6.67 18.53
CA GLY A 353 -12.66 6.79 17.32
C GLY A 353 -12.19 7.87 16.33
N SER A 354 -11.00 8.45 16.54
CA SER A 354 -10.41 9.43 15.62
C SER A 354 -9.82 8.72 14.38
N SER A 355 -10.38 9.01 13.20
CA SER A 355 -9.76 8.71 11.90
C SER A 355 -8.77 9.81 11.51
N GLY A 356 -7.72 9.47 10.76
CA GLY A 356 -6.76 10.44 10.21
C GLY A 356 -5.44 10.63 10.99
N GLY A 357 -5.10 9.65 11.84
CA GLY A 357 -3.79 9.53 12.46
C GLY A 357 -3.39 10.70 13.36
N SER A 358 -2.08 10.93 13.49
CA SER A 358 -1.49 11.94 14.37
C SER A 358 -0.44 12.78 13.67
N GLU A 359 -0.28 14.00 14.16
CA GLU A 359 0.83 14.88 13.86
C GLU A 359 1.43 15.42 15.16
N VAL A 360 2.75 15.54 15.21
CA VAL A 360 3.45 16.19 16.32
C VAL A 360 4.01 17.52 15.83
N TYR A 361 3.69 18.60 16.52
CA TYR A 361 4.13 19.96 16.20
C TYR A 361 5.11 20.45 17.25
N ARG A 362 6.12 21.19 16.82
CA ARG A 362 7.01 21.99 17.66
C ARG A 362 6.67 23.47 17.48
N ILE A 363 6.36 24.15 18.57
CA ILE A 363 6.11 25.59 18.63
C ILE A 363 7.29 26.21 19.36
N ALA A 364 8.08 27.01 18.65
CA ALA A 364 9.26 27.64 19.22
C ALA A 364 8.88 28.77 20.22
N PRO A 365 9.82 29.23 21.07
CA PRO A 365 9.57 30.32 22.02
C PRO A 365 9.01 31.60 21.40
N ASP A 366 9.37 31.90 20.15
CA ASP A 366 8.86 33.03 19.37
C ASP A 366 7.43 32.83 18.84
N GLY A 367 6.85 31.65 19.04
CA GLY A 367 5.51 31.27 18.62
C GLY A 367 5.46 30.60 17.24
N SER A 368 6.58 30.43 16.55
CA SER A 368 6.58 29.80 15.22
C SER A 368 6.30 28.28 15.30
N PRO A 369 5.24 27.78 14.63
CA PRO A 369 4.95 26.35 14.60
C PRO A 369 5.66 25.65 13.44
N GLY A 370 6.11 24.41 13.67
CA GLY A 370 6.61 23.50 12.65
C GLY A 370 6.14 22.07 12.91
N ARG A 371 5.74 21.34 11.87
CA ARG A 371 5.41 19.91 12.01
C ARG A 371 6.71 19.11 12.10
N MET A 372 6.83 18.29 13.14
CA MET A 372 7.99 17.45 13.40
C MET A 372 7.78 16.01 12.94
N TRP A 373 6.54 15.51 12.98
CA TRP A 373 6.27 14.12 12.64
C TRP A 373 4.82 13.93 12.25
N THR A 374 4.55 12.93 11.42
CA THR A 374 3.20 12.55 10.98
C THR A 374 3.08 11.03 10.87
N SER A 375 1.92 10.50 11.23
CA SER A 375 1.53 9.12 10.96
C SER A 375 0.05 9.07 10.61
N ARG A 376 -0.31 8.25 9.63
CA ARG A 376 -1.72 8.02 9.24
C ARG A 376 -2.40 6.97 10.13
N ASP A 377 -1.61 6.07 10.71
CA ASP A 377 -2.10 4.88 11.39
C ASP A 377 -1.98 4.97 12.92
N ASP A 378 -1.02 5.76 13.43
CA ASP A 378 -0.77 5.89 14.86
C ASP A 378 -1.54 7.04 15.48
N ILE A 379 -2.03 6.79 16.68
CA ILE A 379 -2.59 7.81 17.58
C ILE A 379 -1.59 8.06 18.70
N VAL A 380 -1.06 9.27 18.81
CA VAL A 380 -0.12 9.62 19.90
C VAL A 380 -0.93 9.96 21.16
N TYR A 381 -0.64 9.28 22.27
CA TYR A 381 -1.30 9.48 23.57
C TYR A 381 -0.40 10.19 24.58
N ALA A 382 0.92 10.03 24.46
CA ALA A 382 1.87 10.56 25.42
C ALA A 382 3.10 11.12 24.72
N LEU A 383 3.60 12.24 25.22
CA LEU A 383 4.88 12.84 24.84
C LEU A 383 5.73 13.01 26.10
N ALA A 384 7.03 12.71 25.99
CA ALA A 384 7.99 12.96 27.06
C ALA A 384 9.40 13.12 26.50
N PHE A 385 10.29 13.76 27.25
CA PHE A 385 11.72 13.78 26.95
C PHE A 385 12.45 12.71 27.75
N ASP A 386 13.34 11.97 27.10
CA ASP A 386 14.30 11.12 27.78
C ASP A 386 15.43 11.96 28.45
N SER A 387 16.35 11.31 29.15
CA SER A 387 17.47 12.01 29.78
C SER A 387 18.43 12.66 28.78
N GLN A 388 18.48 12.16 27.54
CA GLN A 388 19.33 12.66 26.45
C GLN A 388 18.70 13.85 25.72
N GLY A 389 17.42 14.11 25.93
CA GLY A 389 16.67 15.19 25.30
C GLY A 389 15.96 14.78 24.00
N HIS A 390 15.84 13.49 23.70
CA HIS A 390 15.01 13.04 22.59
C HIS A 390 13.53 13.08 22.98
N LEU A 391 12.69 13.52 22.05
CA LEU A 391 11.24 13.50 22.22
C LEU A 391 10.72 12.10 21.94
N LEU A 392 10.12 11.47 22.95
CA LEU A 392 9.45 10.19 22.82
C LEU A 392 7.95 10.37 22.62
N ALA A 393 7.36 9.56 21.74
CA ALA A 393 5.93 9.48 21.49
C ALA A 393 5.43 8.05 21.77
N GLY A 394 4.52 7.93 22.74
CA GLY A 394 3.79 6.69 23.03
C GLY A 394 2.50 6.64 22.22
N THR A 395 2.30 5.57 21.47
CA THR A 395 1.17 5.46 20.53
C THR A 395 0.14 4.42 20.92
N GLY A 396 -1.07 4.59 20.40
CA GLY A 396 -2.16 3.63 20.43
C GLY A 396 -2.39 2.93 19.10
N ASN A 397 -3.40 2.04 19.09
CA ASN A 397 -3.70 1.04 18.07
C ASN A 397 -2.65 -0.08 17.96
N ARG A 398 -1.37 0.30 17.98
CA ARG A 398 -0.25 -0.62 17.75
C ARG A 398 0.76 -0.67 18.90
N GLY A 399 0.72 0.28 19.84
CA GLY A 399 1.53 0.27 21.06
C GLY A 399 3.01 0.56 20.84
N HIS A 400 3.36 1.39 19.86
CA HIS A 400 4.76 1.74 19.59
C HIS A 400 5.24 2.86 20.50
N VAL A 401 6.55 2.89 20.72
CA VAL A 401 7.26 4.05 21.28
C VAL A 401 8.25 4.53 20.22
N PHE A 402 8.01 5.74 19.71
CA PHE A 402 8.90 6.39 18.75
C PHE A 402 9.80 7.40 19.45
N ALA A 403 11.07 7.49 19.05
CA ALA A 403 11.89 8.69 19.30
C ALA A 403 11.81 9.59 18.06
N ILE A 404 11.32 10.81 18.20
CA ILE A 404 11.28 11.82 17.13
C ILE A 404 12.56 12.66 17.25
N THR A 405 13.48 12.44 16.32
CA THR A 405 14.85 12.98 16.34
C THR A 405 15.00 14.24 15.48
N GLY A 406 14.11 14.43 14.51
CA GLY A 406 14.14 15.56 13.60
C GLY A 406 12.82 15.77 12.88
N GLN A 407 12.82 16.64 11.87
CA GLN A 407 11.64 16.88 11.04
C GLN A 407 11.39 15.68 10.11
N ASP A 408 10.29 14.97 10.36
CA ASP A 408 9.90 13.70 9.73
C ASP A 408 10.99 12.60 9.86
N ASP A 409 11.90 12.75 10.83
CA ASP A 409 12.92 11.77 11.21
C ASP A 409 12.62 11.19 12.59
N PHE A 410 12.67 9.86 12.67
CA PHE A 410 12.27 9.13 13.86
C PHE A 410 12.92 7.75 13.93
N VAL A 411 12.89 7.15 15.11
CA VAL A 411 13.27 5.76 15.36
C VAL A 411 12.10 5.05 16.06
N ASP A 412 11.64 3.93 15.51
CA ASP A 412 10.73 3.01 16.20
C ASP A 412 11.52 2.20 17.21
N LEU A 413 11.49 2.64 18.48
CA LEU A 413 12.33 2.07 19.53
C LEU A 413 11.87 0.66 19.89
N LEU A 414 10.56 0.46 20.00
CA LEU A 414 9.94 -0.80 20.38
C LEU A 414 8.43 -0.78 20.23
N LYS A 415 7.88 -1.98 20.22
CA LYS A 415 6.44 -2.25 20.33
C LYS A 415 6.13 -2.87 21.69
N ALA A 416 5.31 -2.19 22.49
CA ALA A 416 4.82 -2.73 23.74
C ALA A 416 3.86 -3.91 23.49
N ALA A 417 3.76 -4.83 24.44
CA ALA A 417 2.84 -5.97 24.36
C ALA A 417 1.35 -5.59 24.43
N ALA A 418 1.05 -4.30 24.63
CA ALA A 418 -0.29 -3.74 24.70
C ALA A 418 -0.53 -2.81 23.50
N SER A 419 -1.78 -2.60 23.11
CA SER A 419 -2.09 -1.77 21.94
C SER A 419 -1.98 -0.27 22.17
N GLN A 420 -1.72 0.18 23.41
CA GLN A 420 -1.66 1.60 23.75
C GLN A 420 -0.59 1.88 24.81
N VAL A 421 0.30 2.84 24.52
CA VAL A 421 1.23 3.47 25.48
C VAL A 421 0.67 4.84 25.84
N THR A 422 0.13 4.98 27.05
CA THR A 422 -0.76 6.09 27.43
C THR A 422 -0.11 7.17 28.28
N ALA A 423 1.01 6.89 28.94
CA ALA A 423 1.70 7.87 29.76
C ALA A 423 3.17 7.51 29.99
N PHE A 424 3.97 8.54 30.25
CA PHE A 424 5.36 8.43 30.69
C PHE A 424 5.58 9.14 32.01
N ALA A 425 6.50 8.62 32.84
CA ALA A 425 7.00 9.31 34.02
C ALA A 425 8.52 9.07 34.15
N LYS A 426 9.22 9.92 34.91
CA LYS A 426 10.65 9.72 35.16
C LYS A 426 10.88 8.45 35.96
N ALA A 427 11.89 7.67 35.57
CA ALA A 427 12.40 6.54 36.33
C ALA A 427 13.81 6.83 36.85
N PRO A 428 14.28 6.11 37.90
CA PRO A 428 15.65 6.22 38.38
C PRO A 428 16.70 5.99 37.27
N GLY A 429 17.89 6.57 37.46
CA GLY A 429 19.02 6.35 36.54
C GLY A 429 18.86 7.00 35.15
N GLY A 430 17.95 7.96 35.01
CA GLY A 430 17.69 8.66 33.73
C GLY A 430 16.70 7.96 32.81
N GLY A 431 16.12 6.82 33.23
CA GLY A 431 15.11 6.12 32.47
C GLY A 431 13.73 6.78 32.54
N LEU A 432 12.75 6.14 31.87
CA LEU A 432 11.34 6.48 31.93
C LEU A 432 10.50 5.26 32.30
N TYR A 433 9.47 5.45 33.11
CA TYR A 433 8.35 4.53 33.18
C TYR A 433 7.43 4.77 31.98
N ALA A 434 6.95 3.70 31.36
CA ALA A 434 5.93 3.74 30.33
C ALA A 434 4.71 2.92 30.78
N ALA A 435 3.53 3.54 30.76
CA ALA A 435 2.27 2.89 31.10
C ALA A 435 1.52 2.45 29.84
N THR A 436 0.83 1.32 29.93
CA THR A 436 -0.02 0.83 28.84
C THR A 436 -1.47 0.64 29.25
N SER A 437 -2.36 0.73 28.25
CA SER A 437 -3.81 0.52 28.39
C SER A 437 -4.34 -0.56 27.44
N ASN A 438 -5.54 -1.09 27.72
CA ASN A 438 -6.10 -2.35 27.23
C ASN A 438 -5.39 -3.63 27.70
N LEU A 439 -4.17 -3.49 28.22
CA LEU A 439 -3.49 -4.42 29.10
C LEU A 439 -2.68 -3.56 30.07
N GLY A 440 -3.20 -3.33 31.27
CA GLY A 440 -2.62 -2.41 32.25
C GLY A 440 -1.26 -2.90 32.74
N LYS A 441 -0.18 -2.35 32.21
CA LYS A 441 1.19 -2.69 32.57
C LYS A 441 2.04 -1.43 32.69
N ILE A 442 3.05 -1.52 33.55
CA ILE A 442 4.10 -0.53 33.70
C ILE A 442 5.40 -1.17 33.25
N PHE A 443 6.12 -0.48 32.38
CA PHE A 443 7.44 -0.87 31.89
C PHE A 443 8.48 0.17 32.30
N VAL A 444 9.74 -0.25 32.35
CA VAL A 444 10.92 0.62 32.49
C VAL A 444 11.64 0.67 31.16
N LEU A 445 11.72 1.87 30.59
CA LEU A 445 12.59 2.25 29.49
C LEU A 445 13.91 2.78 30.08
N GLY A 446 14.99 2.03 29.93
CA GLY A 446 16.31 2.39 30.43
C GLY A 446 16.96 3.50 29.60
N ALA A 447 17.89 4.25 30.21
CA ALA A 447 18.65 5.30 29.54
C ALA A 447 19.74 4.77 28.59
N GLY A 448 20.07 3.48 28.67
CA GLY A 448 21.05 2.82 27.82
C GLY A 448 20.41 1.78 26.91
N SER A 449 21.12 1.45 25.83
CA SER A 449 20.75 0.39 24.91
C SER A 449 20.83 -1.00 25.55
N GLU A 450 20.10 -1.96 24.99
CA GLU A 450 20.22 -3.38 25.35
C GLU A 450 21.66 -3.88 25.14
N ALA A 451 22.06 -4.97 25.81
CA ALA A 451 23.39 -5.55 25.58
C ALA A 451 23.47 -6.31 24.24
N GLU A 452 22.34 -6.88 23.82
CA GLU A 452 22.19 -7.67 22.61
C GLU A 452 20.77 -7.47 22.05
N GLY A 453 20.65 -7.45 20.73
CA GLY A 453 19.37 -7.43 20.03
C GLY A 453 19.40 -8.34 18.81
N SER A 454 18.24 -8.85 18.39
CA SER A 454 18.11 -9.64 17.18
C SER A 454 16.96 -9.14 16.31
N TYR A 455 17.16 -9.26 15.00
CA TYR A 455 16.16 -8.98 13.99
C TYR A 455 16.10 -10.14 13.00
N GLN A 456 14.91 -10.63 12.72
CA GLN A 456 14.64 -11.64 11.70
C GLN A 456 13.77 -11.03 10.60
N SER A 457 14.21 -11.11 9.34
CA SER A 457 13.42 -10.59 8.22
C SER A 457 12.10 -11.33 8.04
N ASP A 458 11.20 -10.78 7.22
CA ASP A 458 10.12 -11.57 6.62
C ASP A 458 10.68 -12.64 5.67
N VAL A 459 9.81 -13.56 5.27
CA VAL A 459 10.14 -14.62 4.32
C VAL A 459 10.13 -14.04 2.91
N PHE A 460 11.27 -14.11 2.23
CA PHE A 460 11.37 -13.76 0.83
C PHE A 460 11.01 -14.95 -0.06
N ASP A 461 10.18 -14.69 -1.06
CA ASP A 461 9.74 -15.64 -2.07
C ASP A 461 10.38 -15.29 -3.43
N ALA A 462 11.37 -16.09 -3.85
CA ALA A 462 12.03 -15.93 -5.14
C ALA A 462 11.15 -16.37 -6.34
N LYS A 463 9.89 -16.76 -6.08
CA LYS A 463 8.87 -17.29 -7.02
C LYS A 463 9.19 -18.67 -7.56
N VAL A 464 10.42 -18.87 -8.01
CA VAL A 464 10.93 -20.13 -8.56
C VAL A 464 12.09 -20.66 -7.73
N PHE A 465 12.44 -21.91 -7.96
CA PHE A 465 13.59 -22.54 -7.32
C PHE A 465 14.88 -21.78 -7.66
N SER A 466 15.60 -21.31 -6.63
CA SER A 466 16.71 -20.39 -6.81
C SER A 466 17.97 -20.87 -6.08
N ARG A 467 19.15 -20.58 -6.66
CA ARG A 467 20.44 -20.76 -6.01
C ARG A 467 20.79 -19.50 -5.23
N TRP A 468 21.14 -19.64 -3.96
CA TRP A 468 21.53 -18.53 -3.11
C TRP A 468 23.04 -18.28 -3.17
N GLY A 469 23.40 -17.02 -3.41
CA GLY A 469 24.74 -16.53 -3.62
C GLY A 469 25.34 -15.87 -2.37
N ARG A 470 26.18 -14.85 -2.59
CA ARG A 470 26.82 -14.10 -1.51
C ARG A 470 25.82 -13.15 -0.83
N THR A 471 25.99 -12.98 0.47
CA THR A 471 25.30 -11.97 1.26
C THR A 471 26.21 -10.77 1.44
N GLU A 472 25.71 -9.60 1.09
CA GLU A 472 26.36 -8.31 1.33
C GLU A 472 25.74 -7.66 2.55
N PHE A 473 26.59 -7.01 3.34
CA PHE A 473 26.21 -6.34 4.57
C PHE A 473 26.84 -4.96 4.61
N ARG A 474 26.01 -3.95 4.83
CA ARG A 474 26.45 -2.60 5.17
C ARG A 474 25.99 -2.28 6.58
N GLY A 475 26.92 -1.86 7.42
CA GLY A 475 26.66 -1.51 8.80
C GLY A 475 27.94 -1.23 9.57
N ALA A 476 27.81 -1.10 10.88
CA ALA A 476 28.91 -0.78 11.79
C ALA A 476 28.84 -1.63 13.07
N GLY A 477 29.95 -1.69 13.80
CA GLY A 477 30.05 -2.36 15.10
C GLY A 477 30.02 -3.88 15.01
N ASN A 478 29.66 -4.52 16.13
CA ASN A 478 29.64 -5.98 16.24
C ASN A 478 28.25 -6.52 15.84
N VAL A 479 28.14 -7.00 14.61
CA VAL A 479 26.91 -7.57 14.03
C VAL A 479 27.19 -8.93 13.42
N GLU A 480 26.37 -9.91 13.76
CA GLU A 480 26.39 -11.24 13.16
C GLU A 480 25.21 -11.41 12.20
N ILE A 481 25.48 -11.84 10.96
CA ILE A 481 24.46 -12.11 9.96
C ILE A 481 24.28 -13.61 9.78
N PHE A 482 23.03 -14.05 9.75
CA PHE A 482 22.63 -15.44 9.51
C PHE A 482 21.63 -15.49 8.36
N VAL A 483 21.67 -16.59 7.60
CA VAL A 483 20.76 -16.84 6.48
C VAL A 483 20.26 -18.28 6.51
N ARG A 484 19.06 -18.52 5.97
CA ARG A 484 18.49 -19.86 5.76
C ARG A 484 17.56 -19.87 4.55
N SER A 485 17.26 -21.06 4.03
CA SER A 485 16.37 -21.24 2.88
C SER A 485 15.45 -22.46 3.03
N GLY A 486 14.37 -22.49 2.24
CA GLY A 486 13.41 -23.59 2.23
C GLY A 486 12.47 -23.57 1.03
N ASN A 487 11.67 -24.62 0.87
CA ASN A 487 10.77 -24.81 -0.28
C ASN A 487 9.27 -24.72 0.08
N VAL A 488 8.97 -24.28 1.30
CA VAL A 488 7.60 -24.02 1.77
C VAL A 488 7.54 -22.61 2.33
N ASP A 489 6.38 -21.97 2.21
CA ASP A 489 6.12 -20.61 2.70
C ASP A 489 6.27 -20.45 4.21
N ASN A 490 5.92 -21.49 4.98
CA ASN A 490 6.11 -21.52 6.42
C ASN A 490 7.54 -21.97 6.82
N PRO A 491 8.37 -21.08 7.38
CA PRO A 491 9.77 -21.36 7.68
C PRO A 491 10.01 -22.33 8.84
N ASP A 492 8.97 -22.66 9.62
CA ASP A 492 9.08 -23.63 10.72
C ASP A 492 8.98 -25.09 10.24
N ARG A 493 8.62 -25.31 8.96
CA ARG A 493 8.44 -26.64 8.38
C ARG A 493 9.63 -27.04 7.51
N ASN A 494 10.61 -27.73 8.08
CA ASN A 494 11.70 -28.41 7.36
C ASN A 494 12.58 -27.47 6.50
N TRP A 495 12.76 -26.22 6.90
CA TRP A 495 13.77 -25.33 6.32
C TRP A 495 15.18 -25.72 6.76
N SER A 496 16.19 -25.19 6.05
CA SER A 496 17.59 -25.34 6.49
C SER A 496 17.80 -24.69 7.87
N PRO A 497 18.76 -25.19 8.68
CA PRO A 497 19.18 -24.47 9.87
C PRO A 497 19.75 -23.08 9.50
N TRP A 498 19.73 -22.16 10.47
CA TRP A 498 20.39 -20.87 10.34
C TRP A 498 21.90 -21.05 10.17
N LYS A 499 22.45 -20.42 9.13
CA LYS A 499 23.89 -20.44 8.85
C LYS A 499 24.47 -19.04 8.99
N LYS A 500 25.50 -18.91 9.83
CA LYS A 500 26.23 -17.65 10.02
C LYS A 500 27.04 -17.33 8.75
N VAL A 501 26.95 -16.10 8.27
CA VAL A 501 27.71 -15.58 7.15
C VAL A 501 28.97 -14.88 7.66
N ASP A 502 30.13 -15.23 7.11
CA ASP A 502 31.35 -14.44 7.28
C ASP A 502 31.39 -13.33 6.21
N VAL A 503 30.80 -12.17 6.56
CA VAL A 503 30.74 -11.00 5.67
C VAL A 503 32.13 -10.36 5.44
N THR A 504 33.15 -10.75 6.20
CA THR A 504 34.53 -10.26 6.05
C THR A 504 35.37 -11.11 5.09
N LYS A 505 34.94 -12.35 4.81
CA LYS A 505 35.63 -13.32 3.95
C LYS A 505 34.69 -13.83 2.85
N ASP A 506 34.37 -12.94 1.92
CA ASP A 506 33.60 -13.19 0.69
C ASP A 506 32.07 -13.30 0.84
N GLY A 507 31.51 -13.31 2.06
CA GLY A 507 30.06 -13.26 2.27
C GLY A 507 29.30 -14.49 1.74
N GLN A 508 29.94 -15.64 1.53
CA GLN A 508 29.23 -16.81 1.01
C GLN A 508 28.13 -17.29 1.99
N SER A 509 26.88 -17.35 1.51
CA SER A 509 25.77 -17.86 2.33
C SER A 509 25.92 -19.36 2.60
N GLY A 510 26.22 -20.13 1.56
CA GLY A 510 26.36 -21.59 1.60
C GLY A 510 25.10 -22.30 2.12
N ILE A 511 23.92 -21.71 1.94
CA ILE A 511 22.62 -22.32 2.20
C ILE A 511 22.15 -23.12 0.98
N PRO A 512 21.28 -24.14 1.14
CA PRO A 512 20.76 -24.92 0.03
C PRO A 512 20.00 -24.07 -1.00
N ALA A 513 20.01 -24.47 -2.26
CA ALA A 513 19.12 -23.91 -3.27
C ALA A 513 17.66 -24.22 -2.93
N ALA A 514 16.80 -23.20 -2.96
CA ALA A 514 15.40 -23.29 -2.58
C ALA A 514 14.63 -22.06 -3.07
N ARG A 515 13.29 -22.12 -3.07
CA ARG A 515 12.42 -21.01 -3.47
C ARG A 515 12.40 -19.84 -2.48
N TYR A 516 12.44 -20.14 -1.18
CA TYR A 516 12.32 -19.12 -0.14
C TYR A 516 13.64 -18.92 0.61
N ALA A 517 13.87 -17.70 1.11
CA ALA A 517 14.98 -17.37 1.99
C ALA A 517 14.59 -16.40 3.09
N GLN A 518 15.43 -16.35 4.12
CA GLN A 518 15.32 -15.41 5.23
C GLN A 518 16.71 -15.07 5.75
N TRP A 519 16.87 -13.85 6.27
CA TRP A 519 18.07 -13.45 7.00
C TRP A 519 17.74 -13.01 8.42
N LYS A 520 18.76 -13.04 9.28
CA LYS A 520 18.69 -12.62 10.68
C LYS A 520 19.97 -11.89 11.05
N ALA A 521 19.86 -10.76 11.75
CA ALA A 521 20.98 -10.08 12.37
C ALA A 521 20.93 -10.23 13.90
N VAL A 522 22.12 -10.34 14.51
CA VAL A 522 22.31 -10.23 15.96
C VAL A 522 23.30 -9.10 16.20
N LEU A 523 22.87 -8.08 16.93
CA LEU A 523 23.59 -6.86 17.24
C LEU A 523 24.12 -6.95 18.68
N HIS A 524 25.42 -6.78 18.87
CA HIS A 524 26.08 -6.87 20.18
C HIS A 524 26.65 -5.52 20.60
N ALA A 525 26.33 -5.06 21.81
CA ALA A 525 26.77 -3.75 22.30
C ALA A 525 28.30 -3.61 22.23
N GLY A 526 28.77 -2.50 21.69
CA GLY A 526 30.20 -2.27 21.46
C GLY A 526 30.54 -0.82 21.11
N ASN A 527 31.83 -0.58 20.85
CA ASN A 527 32.34 0.69 20.37
C ASN A 527 33.21 0.44 19.12
N PRO A 528 32.85 0.94 17.91
CA PRO A 528 31.72 1.82 17.62
C PRO A 528 30.35 1.17 17.86
N ALA A 529 29.32 2.00 18.05
CA ALA A 529 27.93 1.55 18.18
C ALA A 529 27.53 0.74 16.94
N GLN A 530 26.77 -0.32 17.17
CA GLN A 530 26.42 -1.27 16.14
C GLN A 530 25.13 -0.87 15.41
N GLY A 531 25.12 -1.10 14.12
CA GLY A 531 23.98 -0.80 13.27
C GLY A 531 24.01 -1.59 11.98
N VAL A 532 22.82 -1.85 11.46
CA VAL A 532 22.62 -2.46 10.14
C VAL A 532 22.02 -1.40 9.24
N ASP A 533 22.64 -1.12 8.10
CA ASP A 533 22.11 -0.20 7.11
C ASP A 533 21.42 -0.94 5.96
N SER A 534 22.01 -2.05 5.52
CA SER A 534 21.40 -2.94 4.53
C SER A 534 21.94 -4.36 4.64
N VAL A 535 21.09 -5.32 4.29
CA VAL A 535 21.45 -6.71 4.05
C VAL A 535 20.93 -7.10 2.67
N THR A 536 21.82 -7.61 1.83
CA THR A 536 21.48 -8.02 0.46
C THR A 536 21.84 -9.48 0.23
N LEU A 537 20.89 -10.29 -0.22
CA LEU A 537 21.12 -11.66 -0.66
C LEU A 537 21.12 -11.69 -2.19
N ASN A 538 22.26 -12.07 -2.76
CA ASN A 538 22.35 -12.39 -4.18
C ASN A 538 21.73 -13.76 -4.46
N TYR A 539 20.97 -13.92 -5.53
CA TYR A 539 20.40 -15.21 -5.93
C TYR A 539 20.28 -15.35 -7.44
N LEU A 540 20.28 -16.59 -7.91
CA LEU A 540 20.11 -16.93 -9.32
C LEU A 540 18.89 -17.84 -9.45
N PRO A 541 17.78 -17.34 -10.00
CA PRO A 541 16.64 -18.16 -10.39
C PRO A 541 17.06 -19.30 -11.33
N LYS A 542 16.46 -20.47 -11.18
CA LYS A 542 16.57 -21.51 -12.22
C LYS A 542 15.72 -21.04 -13.41
N ASN A 543 16.34 -20.99 -14.59
CA ASN A 543 15.61 -20.65 -15.81
C ASN A 543 14.41 -21.59 -16.02
N VAL A 544 13.27 -21.02 -16.41
CA VAL A 544 12.00 -21.70 -16.68
C VAL A 544 11.54 -21.31 -18.07
N ALA A 545 10.85 -22.21 -18.78
CA ALA A 545 10.36 -21.87 -20.10
C ALA A 545 9.17 -20.92 -19.98
N PRO A 546 9.04 -19.92 -20.89
CA PRO A 546 7.87 -19.07 -20.91
C PRO A 546 6.60 -19.88 -21.18
N GLU A 547 5.44 -19.37 -20.79
CA GLU A 547 4.14 -19.96 -21.11
C GLU A 547 3.32 -19.02 -22.01
N ILE A 548 2.63 -19.59 -23.00
CA ILE A 548 1.69 -18.87 -23.86
C ILE A 548 0.26 -19.30 -23.48
N ASP A 549 -0.48 -18.39 -22.88
CA ASP A 549 -1.82 -18.65 -22.36
C ASP A 549 -2.87 -18.68 -23.48
N ASP A 550 -2.79 -17.80 -24.48
CA ASP A 550 -3.72 -17.75 -25.60
C ASP A 550 -3.09 -17.17 -26.88
N VAL A 551 -3.62 -17.57 -28.04
CA VAL A 551 -3.32 -16.97 -29.35
C VAL A 551 -4.63 -16.79 -30.12
N SER A 552 -4.96 -15.53 -30.38
CA SER A 552 -6.16 -15.10 -31.07
C SER A 552 -5.82 -14.42 -32.40
N VAL A 553 -6.66 -14.68 -33.41
CA VAL A 553 -6.55 -14.06 -34.74
C VAL A 553 -7.89 -13.42 -35.06
N GLN A 554 -7.84 -12.17 -35.52
CA GLN A 554 -9.00 -11.38 -35.89
C GLN A 554 -8.80 -10.76 -37.27
N MET A 555 -9.75 -11.02 -38.16
CA MET A 555 -9.80 -10.40 -39.50
C MET A 555 -10.35 -8.98 -39.39
N GLY A 556 -9.83 -8.08 -40.23
CA GLY A 556 -10.29 -6.69 -40.28
C GLY A 556 -9.78 -5.83 -39.12
N LEU A 557 -8.72 -6.24 -38.41
CA LEU A 557 -8.22 -5.53 -37.23
C LEU A 557 -6.72 -5.28 -37.31
N ARG A 558 -6.35 -4.01 -37.09
CA ARG A 558 -4.97 -3.57 -37.05
C ARG A 558 -4.58 -3.08 -35.66
N TYR A 559 -3.61 -3.75 -35.05
CA TYR A 559 -2.99 -3.30 -33.80
C TYR A 559 -1.99 -2.18 -34.08
N GLN A 560 -2.04 -1.14 -33.25
CA GLN A 560 -1.10 -0.02 -33.31
C GLN A 560 0.09 -0.30 -32.38
N PRO A 561 1.33 -0.03 -32.82
CA PRO A 561 2.49 -0.10 -31.94
C PRO A 561 2.31 0.86 -30.76
N MET A 562 2.56 0.40 -29.53
CA MET A 562 2.54 1.31 -28.40
C MET A 562 3.74 2.26 -28.47
N PRO A 563 3.56 3.58 -28.22
CA PRO A 563 4.69 4.50 -28.14
C PRO A 563 5.60 4.06 -27.00
N LYS A 564 6.85 3.69 -27.32
CA LYS A 564 7.88 3.40 -26.32
C LYS A 564 8.22 4.70 -25.60
N SER A 565 7.66 4.92 -24.42
CA SER A 565 8.09 6.01 -23.55
C SER A 565 9.53 5.75 -23.10
N ALA A 566 10.48 6.46 -23.70
CA ALA A 566 11.84 6.53 -23.18
C ALA A 566 11.81 7.32 -21.87
N GLY A 567 11.86 6.64 -20.71
CA GLY A 567 11.97 7.30 -19.42
C GLY A 567 11.71 6.42 -18.20
N SER A 568 12.81 6.00 -17.55
CA SER A 568 12.90 5.55 -16.15
C SER A 568 12.26 4.21 -15.77
N SER A 569 12.95 3.12 -16.07
CA SER A 569 12.91 1.90 -15.25
C SER A 569 14.24 1.77 -14.48
N LEU A 570 14.35 2.50 -13.36
CA LEU A 570 15.20 2.04 -12.26
C LEU A 570 14.44 0.87 -11.63
N GLY A 571 14.97 -0.34 -11.79
CA GLY A 571 14.40 -1.55 -11.23
C GLY A 571 14.34 -1.48 -9.71
N THR A 572 13.11 -1.52 -9.19
CA THR A 572 12.80 -1.88 -7.80
C THR A 572 11.49 -2.65 -7.84
N ASP A 573 11.57 -3.93 -8.21
CA ASP A 573 10.45 -4.86 -8.07
C ASP A 573 10.63 -5.65 -6.77
N ALA A 574 10.21 -5.00 -5.68
CA ALA A 574 9.92 -5.65 -4.40
C ALA A 574 8.52 -5.22 -3.98
N GLY A 575 7.51 -5.81 -4.63
CA GLY A 575 6.10 -5.53 -4.37
C GLY A 575 5.27 -6.78 -4.60
N GLY A 576 5.23 -7.67 -3.59
CA GLY A 576 4.27 -8.76 -3.55
C GLY A 576 2.85 -8.21 -3.46
N SER A 577 2.18 -8.07 -4.60
CA SER A 577 0.72 -7.99 -4.63
C SER A 577 0.21 -8.95 -5.69
N SER A 578 -0.61 -9.91 -5.28
CA SER A 578 -1.41 -10.78 -6.15
C SER A 578 -2.58 -9.97 -6.74
N GLY A 579 -2.24 -8.88 -7.44
CA GLY A 579 -3.18 -8.12 -8.25
C GLY A 579 -3.38 -8.84 -9.57
N SER A 580 -4.64 -8.98 -10.01
CA SER A 580 -4.95 -9.26 -11.40
C SER A 580 -4.08 -8.36 -12.29
N HIS A 581 -3.17 -8.96 -13.07
CA HIS A 581 -2.37 -8.24 -14.05
C HIS A 581 -3.34 -7.60 -15.04
N PHE A 582 -3.69 -6.34 -14.79
CA PHE A 582 -4.52 -5.56 -15.69
C PHE A 582 -3.65 -5.16 -16.89
N GLU A 583 -3.60 -6.04 -17.88
CA GLU A 583 -2.92 -5.78 -19.13
C GLU A 583 -3.71 -4.69 -19.88
N SER A 584 -3.09 -3.53 -20.07
CA SER A 584 -3.73 -2.43 -20.78
C SER A 584 -4.08 -2.89 -22.20
N PRO A 585 -5.33 -2.66 -22.67
CA PRO A 585 -5.73 -3.12 -23.98
C PRO A 585 -4.86 -2.47 -25.06
N VAL A 586 -4.24 -3.31 -25.90
CA VAL A 586 -3.45 -2.85 -27.06
C VAL A 586 -4.36 -2.04 -27.97
N PRO A 587 -4.03 -0.76 -28.27
CA PRO A 587 -4.85 0.06 -29.16
C PRO A 587 -5.01 -0.61 -30.52
N SER A 588 -6.24 -0.65 -31.03
CA SER A 588 -6.56 -1.26 -32.31
C SER A 588 -7.47 -0.36 -33.13
N ALA A 589 -7.38 -0.48 -34.45
CA ALA A 589 -8.22 0.18 -35.41
C ALA A 589 -8.84 -0.86 -36.35
N HIS A 590 -10.08 -0.63 -36.78
CA HIS A 590 -10.69 -1.45 -37.81
C HIS A 590 -10.03 -1.14 -39.15
N ASP A 591 -9.51 -2.17 -39.81
CA ASP A 591 -8.82 -2.10 -41.10
C ASP A 591 -9.12 -3.39 -41.84
N ARG A 592 -10.06 -3.33 -42.80
CA ARG A 592 -10.69 -4.49 -43.45
C ARG A 592 -9.66 -5.43 -44.10
N ASP A 593 -8.57 -4.85 -44.59
CA ASP A 593 -7.54 -5.58 -45.33
C ASP A 593 -6.42 -6.08 -44.38
N SER A 594 -6.58 -5.98 -43.06
CA SER A 594 -5.58 -6.42 -42.07
C SER A 594 -5.98 -7.68 -41.32
N VAL A 595 -5.00 -8.56 -41.07
CA VAL A 595 -5.10 -9.68 -40.13
C VAL A 595 -4.36 -9.30 -38.84
N GLY A 596 -5.10 -9.23 -37.74
CA GLY A 596 -4.56 -8.95 -36.41
C GLY A 596 -4.35 -10.23 -35.61
N VAL A 597 -3.13 -10.46 -35.14
CA VAL A 597 -2.76 -11.56 -34.25
C VAL A 597 -2.43 -10.98 -32.88
N LYS A 598 -3.03 -11.53 -31.83
CA LYS A 598 -2.75 -11.15 -30.43
C LYS A 598 -2.60 -12.39 -29.57
N TRP A 599 -1.64 -12.36 -28.65
CA TRP A 599 -1.42 -13.44 -27.69
C TRP A 599 -1.28 -12.90 -26.26
N SER A 600 -1.41 -13.80 -25.30
CA SER A 600 -1.02 -13.57 -23.91
C SER A 600 0.03 -14.60 -23.52
N ALA A 601 1.07 -14.14 -22.85
CA ALA A 601 2.18 -14.95 -22.41
C ALA A 601 2.78 -14.34 -21.13
N HIS A 602 3.35 -15.20 -20.30
CA HIS A 602 4.02 -14.86 -19.05
C HIS A 602 5.21 -15.79 -18.82
N ASP A 603 6.07 -15.41 -17.89
CA ASP A 603 7.25 -16.17 -17.49
C ASP A 603 7.30 -16.21 -15.95
N GLU A 604 7.52 -17.38 -15.35
CA GLU A 604 7.43 -17.54 -13.88
C GLU A 604 8.56 -16.81 -13.13
N ASN A 605 9.69 -16.56 -13.79
CA ASN A 605 10.79 -15.77 -13.26
C ASN A 605 10.84 -14.37 -13.86
N ASP A 606 9.76 -13.87 -14.48
CA ASP A 606 9.65 -12.51 -15.01
C ASP A 606 10.75 -12.14 -16.03
N ASP A 607 11.26 -13.11 -16.79
CA ASP A 607 12.24 -12.84 -17.84
C ASP A 607 11.66 -12.00 -18.99
N GLN A 608 12.53 -11.24 -19.67
CA GLN A 608 12.15 -10.52 -20.87
C GLN A 608 11.91 -11.48 -22.03
N LEU A 609 10.72 -11.40 -22.62
CA LEU A 609 10.31 -12.29 -23.71
C LEU A 609 10.42 -11.62 -25.08
N LEU A 610 10.90 -12.38 -26.06
CA LEU A 610 10.75 -12.11 -27.49
C LEU A 610 9.80 -13.10 -28.14
N TYR A 611 9.05 -12.62 -29.12
CA TYR A 611 8.09 -13.41 -29.87
C TYR A 611 8.45 -13.50 -31.35
N SER A 612 8.17 -14.67 -31.92
CA SER A 612 8.21 -14.91 -33.36
C SER A 612 6.86 -15.45 -33.82
N VAL A 613 6.36 -14.89 -34.92
CA VAL A 613 5.06 -15.22 -35.52
C VAL A 613 5.30 -15.98 -36.81
N TYR A 614 4.74 -17.17 -36.90
CA TYR A 614 4.75 -18.03 -38.09
C TYR A 614 3.33 -18.26 -38.58
N TYR A 615 3.19 -18.59 -39.86
CA TYR A 615 1.93 -19.06 -40.43
C TYR A 615 2.12 -20.33 -41.25
N ARG A 616 1.00 -21.01 -41.51
CA ARG A 616 0.92 -22.20 -42.35
C ARG A 616 -0.48 -22.32 -42.94
N GLY A 617 -0.56 -22.54 -44.25
CA GLY A 617 -1.82 -22.78 -44.97
C GLY A 617 -2.34 -24.22 -44.83
N ASP A 618 -3.63 -24.41 -45.13
CA ASP A 618 -4.25 -25.73 -45.19
C ASP A 618 -3.52 -26.63 -46.22
N GLY A 619 -3.17 -27.86 -45.81
CA GLY A 619 -2.44 -28.81 -46.66
C GLY A 619 -0.93 -28.60 -46.71
N GLU A 620 -0.41 -27.52 -46.13
CA GLU A 620 1.03 -27.28 -46.01
C GLU A 620 1.61 -27.93 -44.75
N THR A 621 2.87 -28.36 -44.81
CA THR A 621 3.56 -28.98 -43.66
C THR A 621 4.59 -28.06 -43.01
N ARG A 622 5.08 -27.05 -43.75
CA ARG A 622 6.16 -26.15 -43.31
C ARG A 622 5.59 -24.87 -42.70
N TRP A 623 6.13 -24.45 -41.55
CA TRP A 623 5.88 -23.13 -40.97
C TRP A 623 6.73 -22.06 -41.67
N LEU A 624 6.10 -20.95 -42.06
CA LEU A 624 6.75 -19.80 -42.69
C LEU A 624 6.77 -18.62 -41.71
N LEU A 625 7.92 -17.95 -41.59
CA LEU A 625 8.11 -16.83 -40.67
C LEU A 625 7.42 -15.57 -41.24
N LEU A 626 6.54 -14.94 -40.46
CA LEU A 626 6.02 -13.60 -40.76
C LEU A 626 6.91 -12.53 -40.14
N LYS A 627 7.23 -12.70 -38.86
CA LYS A 627 7.96 -11.69 -38.10
C LYS A 627 8.65 -12.29 -36.88
N ASP A 628 9.86 -11.86 -36.59
CA ASP A 628 10.63 -12.20 -35.40
C ASP A 628 11.01 -10.96 -34.59
N ASN A 629 11.64 -11.19 -33.43
CA ASN A 629 12.13 -10.15 -32.53
C ASN A 629 11.07 -9.15 -32.09
N LEU A 630 9.85 -9.63 -31.84
CA LEU A 630 8.75 -8.81 -31.33
C LEU A 630 8.79 -8.75 -29.80
N THR A 631 8.71 -7.55 -29.26
CA THR A 631 8.47 -7.32 -27.82
C THR A 631 6.99 -7.10 -27.51
N ASP A 632 6.21 -6.66 -28.50
CA ASP A 632 4.77 -6.45 -28.37
C ASP A 632 4.05 -7.79 -28.43
N LYS A 633 2.95 -7.95 -27.66
CA LYS A 633 2.12 -9.16 -27.65
C LYS A 633 1.04 -9.19 -28.74
N ALA A 634 1.22 -8.37 -29.78
CA ALA A 634 0.33 -8.30 -30.92
C ALA A 634 1.11 -7.95 -32.19
N TYR A 635 0.63 -8.45 -33.32
CA TYR A 635 1.20 -8.20 -34.64
C TYR A 635 0.09 -8.18 -35.67
N SER A 636 0.14 -7.20 -36.58
CA SER A 636 -0.80 -7.11 -37.71
C SER A 636 -0.05 -7.12 -39.03
N PHE A 637 -0.62 -7.81 -40.01
CA PHE A 637 -0.11 -7.86 -41.39
C PHE A 637 -1.26 -7.68 -42.39
N ASP A 638 -0.93 -7.43 -43.64
CA ASP A 638 -1.89 -7.25 -44.74
C ASP A 638 -2.40 -8.62 -45.20
N ALA A 639 -3.72 -8.78 -45.27
CA ALA A 639 -4.38 -10.01 -45.68
C ALA A 639 -4.06 -10.38 -47.12
N SER A 640 -3.79 -9.40 -48.00
CA SER A 640 -3.48 -9.65 -49.42
C SER A 640 -2.12 -10.33 -49.63
N LEU A 641 -1.30 -10.47 -48.58
CA LEU A 641 -0.05 -11.23 -48.62
C LEU A 641 -0.29 -12.75 -48.64
N LEU A 642 -1.51 -13.18 -48.30
CA LEU A 642 -1.92 -14.58 -48.30
C LEU A 642 -2.95 -14.81 -49.42
N PRO A 643 -2.78 -15.86 -50.25
CA PRO A 643 -3.85 -16.31 -51.14
C PRO A 643 -5.14 -16.67 -50.39
N ASP A 644 -6.26 -16.74 -51.10
CA ASP A 644 -7.53 -17.14 -50.46
C ASP A 644 -7.44 -18.61 -49.98
N GLY A 645 -7.78 -18.84 -48.72
CA GLY A 645 -7.52 -20.13 -48.09
C GLY A 645 -7.72 -20.16 -46.58
N GLY A 646 -7.58 -21.35 -46.00
CA GLY A 646 -7.51 -21.54 -44.55
C GLY A 646 -6.07 -21.52 -44.05
N TYR A 647 -5.87 -20.90 -42.89
CA TYR A 647 -4.56 -20.66 -42.30
C TYR A 647 -4.56 -20.91 -40.79
N THR A 648 -3.39 -21.19 -40.24
CA THR A 648 -3.10 -21.19 -38.81
C THR A 648 -1.86 -20.36 -38.54
N VAL A 649 -1.82 -19.70 -37.38
CA VAL A 649 -0.67 -18.93 -36.90
C VAL A 649 -0.05 -19.65 -35.71
N LYS A 650 1.29 -19.67 -35.64
CA LYS A 650 2.04 -20.16 -34.49
C LYS A 650 2.86 -19.04 -33.89
N ILE A 651 2.75 -18.86 -32.58
CA ILE A 651 3.59 -17.96 -31.81
C ILE A 651 4.64 -18.79 -31.10
N VAL A 652 5.89 -18.36 -31.18
CA VAL A 652 7.01 -18.88 -30.39
C VAL A 652 7.47 -17.77 -29.46
N ALA A 653 7.40 -18.00 -28.15
CA ALA A 653 7.94 -17.11 -27.12
C ALA A 653 9.32 -17.62 -26.69
N SER A 654 10.27 -16.72 -26.47
CA SER A 654 11.62 -17.03 -26.02
C SER A 654 12.10 -16.05 -24.97
N ASP A 655 12.73 -16.57 -23.93
CA ASP A 655 13.44 -15.84 -22.86
C ASP A 655 14.85 -15.38 -23.25
N ALA A 656 15.25 -15.55 -24.52
CA ALA A 656 16.61 -15.31 -24.99
C ALA A 656 17.22 -13.94 -24.61
N PRO A 657 16.47 -12.83 -24.52
CA PRO A 657 17.03 -11.56 -24.03
C PRO A 657 17.61 -11.62 -22.61
N SER A 658 17.04 -12.45 -21.74
CA SER A 658 17.45 -12.59 -20.34
C SER A 658 18.59 -13.61 -20.14
N HIS A 659 18.97 -14.39 -21.16
CA HIS A 659 19.93 -15.49 -21.01
C HIS A 659 21.10 -15.43 -21.98
N SER A 660 22.18 -16.13 -21.62
CA SER A 660 23.34 -16.28 -22.51
C SER A 660 22.95 -17.07 -23.77
N PRO A 661 23.63 -16.83 -24.92
CA PRO A 661 23.38 -17.59 -26.13
C PRO A 661 23.47 -19.12 -25.90
N GLY A 662 22.36 -19.83 -26.15
CA GLY A 662 22.25 -21.28 -25.99
C GLY A 662 21.59 -21.75 -24.68
N GLU A 663 21.30 -20.86 -23.75
CA GLU A 663 20.59 -21.17 -22.50
C GLU A 663 19.09 -20.81 -22.54
N ALA A 664 18.67 -20.15 -23.62
CA ALA A 664 17.29 -19.74 -23.84
C ALA A 664 16.34 -20.93 -23.96
N LEU A 665 15.20 -20.82 -23.30
CA LEU A 665 14.06 -21.70 -23.42
C LEU A 665 12.95 -21.04 -24.26
N THR A 666 12.11 -21.89 -24.85
CA THR A 666 11.04 -21.43 -25.73
C THR A 666 9.77 -22.22 -25.48
N ALA A 667 8.63 -21.57 -25.67
CA ALA A 667 7.35 -22.22 -25.81
C ALA A 667 6.67 -21.83 -27.11
N GLU A 668 5.81 -22.70 -27.62
CA GLU A 668 5.05 -22.44 -28.84
C GLU A 668 3.56 -22.75 -28.66
N LYS A 669 2.71 -21.95 -29.31
CA LYS A 669 1.27 -22.16 -29.34
C LYS A 669 0.70 -21.84 -30.70
N VAL A 670 -0.21 -22.69 -31.16
CA VAL A 670 -0.88 -22.57 -32.45
C VAL A 670 -2.29 -22.03 -32.24
N SER A 671 -2.68 -21.04 -33.03
CA SER A 671 -4.01 -20.45 -33.06
C SER A 671 -5.06 -21.45 -33.55
N ARG A 672 -6.34 -21.09 -33.38
CA ARG A 672 -7.40 -21.71 -34.18
C ARG A 672 -7.21 -21.41 -35.66
N ARG A 673 -7.78 -22.26 -36.53
CA ARG A 673 -7.84 -22.01 -37.98
C ARG A 673 -8.66 -20.75 -38.26
N PHE A 674 -8.16 -19.90 -39.14
CA PHE A 674 -8.86 -18.74 -39.69
C PHE A 674 -8.83 -18.81 -41.23
N GLU A 675 -9.70 -18.04 -41.86
CA GLU A 675 -9.83 -18.01 -43.32
C GLU A 675 -9.49 -16.60 -43.81
N VAL A 676 -8.77 -16.54 -44.92
CA VAL A 676 -8.47 -15.31 -45.66
C VAL A 676 -9.19 -15.41 -46.98
N ASP A 677 -9.98 -14.39 -47.30
CA ASP A 677 -10.64 -14.20 -48.58
C ASP A 677 -10.55 -12.73 -48.96
N THR A 678 -9.76 -12.45 -50.00
CA THR A 678 -9.48 -11.10 -50.48
C THR A 678 -9.98 -10.88 -51.91
N THR A 679 -10.47 -11.94 -52.57
CA THR A 679 -10.94 -11.87 -53.96
C THR A 679 -12.40 -11.41 -53.98
N PRO A 680 -12.74 -10.32 -54.70
CA PRO A 680 -14.13 -9.94 -54.86
C PRO A 680 -14.93 -10.90 -55.75
N PRO A 681 -16.23 -11.08 -55.49
CA PRO A 681 -17.10 -11.89 -56.33
C PRO A 681 -17.19 -11.32 -57.74
N ARG A 682 -17.24 -12.20 -58.74
CA ARG A 682 -17.37 -11.82 -60.15
C ARG A 682 -18.83 -11.80 -60.58
N ILE A 683 -19.24 -10.72 -61.24
CA ILE A 683 -20.56 -10.62 -61.88
C ILE A 683 -20.45 -11.01 -63.35
N GLU A 684 -21.28 -11.95 -63.77
CA GLU A 684 -21.31 -12.54 -65.11
C GLU A 684 -22.68 -12.35 -65.75
N ASN A 685 -22.69 -12.20 -67.08
CA ASN A 685 -23.91 -12.15 -67.89
C ASN A 685 -24.95 -11.11 -67.44
N LEU A 686 -24.50 -9.94 -66.97
CA LEU A 686 -25.40 -8.85 -66.60
C LEU A 686 -26.17 -8.35 -67.83
N ALA A 687 -27.48 -8.61 -67.83
CA ALA A 687 -28.41 -8.19 -68.86
C ALA A 687 -29.57 -7.40 -68.25
N ALA A 688 -30.02 -6.37 -68.96
CA ALA A 688 -31.19 -5.58 -68.61
C ALA A 688 -32.00 -5.28 -69.87
N ALA A 689 -33.32 -5.44 -69.81
CA ALA A 689 -34.24 -5.15 -70.91
C ALA A 689 -35.56 -4.56 -70.39
N VAL A 690 -36.18 -3.65 -71.15
CA VAL A 690 -37.50 -3.10 -70.80
C VAL A 690 -38.59 -4.06 -71.29
N GLU A 691 -39.39 -4.59 -70.37
CA GLU A 691 -40.47 -5.54 -70.67
C GLU A 691 -41.82 -5.01 -70.17
N GLY A 692 -42.58 -4.33 -71.03
CA GLY A 692 -43.94 -3.87 -70.69
C GLY A 692 -44.02 -2.79 -69.61
N GLY A 693 -42.93 -2.03 -69.40
CA GLY A 693 -42.82 -0.98 -68.39
C GLY A 693 -41.62 -1.17 -67.45
N PRO A 694 -41.57 -2.24 -66.64
CA PRO A 694 -40.42 -2.51 -65.76
C PRO A 694 -39.19 -3.00 -66.54
N ILE A 695 -38.01 -2.76 -65.95
CA ILE A 695 -36.73 -3.29 -66.41
C ILE A 695 -36.57 -4.70 -65.85
N HIS A 696 -36.52 -5.71 -66.71
CA HIS A 696 -36.13 -7.07 -66.34
C HIS A 696 -34.62 -7.18 -66.29
N MET A 697 -34.09 -7.67 -65.17
CA MET A 697 -32.67 -7.80 -64.91
C MET A 697 -32.31 -9.25 -64.64
N THR A 698 -31.22 -9.71 -65.27
CA THR A 698 -30.62 -11.01 -64.97
C THR A 698 -29.11 -10.90 -64.87
N PHE A 699 -28.52 -11.60 -63.90
CA PHE A 699 -27.08 -11.80 -63.82
C PHE A 699 -26.74 -13.01 -62.95
N ARG A 700 -25.50 -13.47 -63.04
CA ARG A 700 -24.94 -14.51 -62.16
C ARG A 700 -23.78 -13.92 -61.40
N ALA A 701 -23.66 -14.23 -60.11
CA ALA A 701 -22.53 -13.83 -59.30
C ALA A 701 -21.81 -15.07 -58.78
N GLY A 702 -20.50 -15.14 -58.95
CA GLY A 702 -19.69 -16.27 -58.51
C GLY A 702 -18.46 -15.81 -57.74
N ASP A 703 -18.17 -16.52 -56.65
CA ASP A 703 -16.95 -16.36 -55.87
C ASP A 703 -16.14 -17.67 -55.82
N GLY A 704 -14.82 -17.56 -55.81
CA GLY A 704 -13.92 -18.71 -55.83
C GLY A 704 -13.83 -19.43 -54.47
N PHE A 705 -13.89 -18.68 -53.37
CA PHE A 705 -13.58 -19.18 -52.04
C PHE A 705 -14.80 -19.20 -51.12
N SER A 706 -15.52 -18.09 -50.99
CA SER A 706 -16.63 -17.94 -50.06
C SER A 706 -18.00 -17.92 -50.75
N GLN A 707 -19.06 -17.91 -49.94
CA GLN A 707 -20.43 -17.85 -50.43
C GLN A 707 -20.80 -16.39 -50.74
N ILE A 708 -21.65 -16.18 -51.74
CA ILE A 708 -22.26 -14.89 -51.98
C ILE A 708 -23.18 -14.57 -50.80
N LYS A 709 -23.02 -13.39 -50.19
CA LYS A 709 -23.78 -12.95 -49.02
C LYS A 709 -25.00 -12.11 -49.39
N ARG A 710 -24.84 -11.21 -50.36
CA ARG A 710 -25.93 -10.36 -50.87
C ARG A 710 -25.59 -9.76 -52.23
N ALA A 711 -26.63 -9.38 -52.96
CA ALA A 711 -26.51 -8.48 -54.10
C ALA A 711 -27.44 -7.29 -53.95
N GLU A 712 -27.03 -6.17 -54.55
CA GLU A 712 -27.78 -4.93 -54.55
C GLU A 712 -27.73 -4.29 -55.93
N TYR A 713 -28.74 -3.50 -56.27
CA TYR A 713 -28.78 -2.73 -57.51
C TYR A 713 -29.13 -1.26 -57.26
N SER A 714 -28.72 -0.40 -58.17
CA SER A 714 -29.10 1.00 -58.24
C SER A 714 -29.39 1.36 -59.71
N VAL A 715 -30.45 2.12 -59.93
CA VAL A 715 -30.83 2.67 -61.23
C VAL A 715 -30.63 4.18 -61.19
N ASP A 716 -29.95 4.72 -62.20
CA ASP A 716 -29.67 6.16 -62.37
C ASP A 716 -29.06 6.83 -61.14
N ALA A 717 -28.14 6.12 -60.47
CA ALA A 717 -27.50 6.54 -59.22
C ALA A 717 -28.50 6.84 -58.08
N GLY A 718 -29.66 6.18 -58.11
CA GLY A 718 -30.64 6.16 -57.01
C GLY A 718 -30.20 5.31 -55.82
N GLU A 719 -31.11 5.09 -54.88
CA GLU A 719 -30.86 4.29 -53.68
C GLU A 719 -30.48 2.84 -54.03
N TRP A 720 -29.61 2.24 -53.21
CA TRP A 720 -29.24 0.84 -53.33
C TRP A 720 -30.35 -0.04 -52.78
N ASN A 721 -30.81 -0.97 -53.60
CA ASN A 721 -31.89 -1.89 -53.28
C ASN A 721 -31.35 -3.32 -53.23
N TYR A 722 -31.68 -4.04 -52.16
CA TYR A 722 -31.34 -5.45 -52.00
C TYR A 722 -32.07 -6.33 -53.03
N VAL A 723 -31.41 -7.38 -53.50
CA VAL A 723 -31.97 -8.38 -54.41
C VAL A 723 -31.79 -9.77 -53.83
N GLU A 724 -32.88 -10.53 -53.78
CA GLU A 724 -32.86 -11.94 -53.45
C GLU A 724 -32.39 -12.78 -54.66
N PRO A 725 -31.55 -13.80 -54.46
CA PRO A 725 -31.22 -14.74 -55.52
C PRO A 725 -32.46 -15.57 -55.90
N VAL A 726 -32.44 -16.22 -57.06
CA VAL A 726 -33.54 -17.09 -57.54
C VAL A 726 -33.87 -18.20 -56.54
N GLY A 727 -32.86 -18.68 -55.79
CA GLY A 727 -33.02 -19.68 -54.73
C GLY A 727 -33.55 -19.14 -53.40
N GLN A 728 -33.81 -17.83 -53.29
CA GLN A 728 -34.26 -17.10 -52.09
C GLN A 728 -33.30 -17.10 -50.89
N LEU A 729 -32.21 -17.88 -50.93
CA LEU A 729 -31.14 -17.88 -49.94
C LEU A 729 -29.81 -17.57 -50.61
N SER A 730 -29.02 -16.69 -50.01
CA SER A 730 -27.63 -16.40 -50.42
C SER A 730 -26.68 -17.27 -49.59
N ASP A 731 -26.52 -18.53 -50.00
CA ASP A 731 -25.76 -19.55 -49.27
C ASP A 731 -24.82 -20.38 -50.17
N ALA A 732 -24.73 -20.05 -51.46
CA ALA A 732 -23.82 -20.71 -52.39
C ALA A 732 -22.66 -19.83 -52.84
N LYS A 733 -21.56 -20.46 -53.29
CA LYS A 733 -20.47 -19.77 -53.99
C LYS A 733 -20.89 -19.15 -55.31
N THR A 734 -22.04 -19.52 -55.83
CA THR A 734 -22.55 -18.97 -57.06
C THR A 734 -24.05 -18.83 -56.98
N GLU A 735 -24.52 -17.60 -57.17
CA GLU A 735 -25.93 -17.23 -57.10
C GLU A 735 -26.39 -16.66 -58.44
N SER A 736 -27.65 -16.88 -58.77
CA SER A 736 -28.29 -16.31 -59.96
C SER A 736 -29.40 -15.36 -59.52
N TYR A 737 -29.54 -14.25 -60.22
CA TYR A 737 -30.49 -13.20 -59.92
C TYR A 737 -31.37 -12.94 -61.14
N ASP A 738 -32.68 -12.90 -60.92
CA ASP A 738 -33.70 -12.62 -61.93
C ASP A 738 -34.82 -11.82 -61.25
N PHE A 739 -34.97 -10.55 -61.61
CA PHE A 739 -35.94 -9.65 -60.98
C PHE A 739 -36.37 -8.53 -61.91
N LYS A 740 -37.48 -7.87 -61.57
CA LYS A 740 -38.04 -6.75 -62.33
C LYS A 740 -38.03 -5.48 -61.48
N VAL A 741 -37.57 -4.38 -62.06
CA VAL A 741 -37.47 -3.06 -61.43
C VAL A 741 -38.47 -2.11 -62.08
N SER A 742 -39.30 -1.43 -61.29
CA SER A 742 -40.19 -0.39 -61.79
C SER A 742 -39.46 0.95 -61.88
N LEU A 743 -39.63 1.66 -62.99
CA LEU A 743 -39.11 3.02 -63.17
C LEU A 743 -40.06 3.99 -62.46
N ASP A 744 -39.70 4.47 -61.27
CA ASP A 744 -40.51 5.46 -60.56
C ASP A 744 -40.46 6.82 -61.28
N ALA A 745 -41.57 7.21 -61.88
CA ALA A 745 -41.70 8.42 -62.71
C ALA A 745 -41.58 9.76 -61.95
N GLY A 746 -41.30 9.74 -60.63
CA GLY A 746 -41.57 10.88 -59.75
C GLY A 746 -40.38 11.49 -58.98
N LYS A 747 -39.20 10.87 -58.96
CA LYS A 747 -38.02 11.43 -58.27
C LYS A 747 -36.88 11.63 -59.26
N ASN A 748 -36.48 12.89 -59.45
CA ASN A 748 -35.34 13.36 -60.26
C ASN A 748 -35.47 13.36 -61.80
N GLY A 749 -36.67 13.56 -62.36
CA GLY A 749 -36.80 13.81 -63.81
C GLY A 749 -36.41 12.64 -64.73
N ALA A 750 -36.18 11.45 -64.16
CA ALA A 750 -35.74 10.24 -64.86
C ALA A 750 -36.77 9.69 -65.86
N ALA A 751 -38.06 10.04 -65.72
CA ALA A 751 -39.11 9.62 -66.65
C ALA A 751 -38.91 10.15 -68.10
N ALA A 752 -38.00 11.11 -68.30
CA ALA A 752 -37.67 11.68 -69.62
C ALA A 752 -36.24 11.33 -70.10
N ALA A 753 -35.51 10.46 -69.39
CA ALA A 753 -34.15 10.10 -69.77
C ALA A 753 -34.16 9.11 -70.95
N SER A 754 -33.37 9.39 -72.00
CA SER A 754 -33.20 8.49 -73.16
C SER A 754 -32.35 7.24 -72.84
N GLU A 755 -31.72 7.22 -71.67
CA GLU A 755 -30.77 6.22 -71.25
C GLU A 755 -30.89 6.03 -69.73
N HIS A 756 -31.01 4.78 -69.28
CA HIS A 756 -30.95 4.41 -67.86
C HIS A 756 -29.68 3.61 -67.59
N VAL A 757 -28.96 3.99 -66.54
CA VAL A 757 -27.75 3.32 -66.07
C VAL A 757 -28.11 2.44 -64.89
N ILE A 758 -27.82 1.15 -65.00
CA ILE A 758 -28.04 0.20 -63.91
C ILE A 758 -26.70 -0.30 -63.43
N VAL A 759 -26.47 -0.19 -62.13
CA VAL A 759 -25.28 -0.74 -61.46
C VAL A 759 -25.74 -1.83 -60.51
N VAL A 760 -25.10 -2.99 -60.59
CA VAL A 760 -25.23 -4.06 -59.60
C VAL A 760 -23.92 -4.19 -58.84
N ARG A 761 -24.03 -4.50 -57.55
CA ARG A 761 -22.90 -4.88 -56.72
C ARG A 761 -23.23 -6.13 -55.93
N VAL A 762 -22.26 -6.99 -55.77
CA VAL A 762 -22.38 -8.26 -55.06
C VAL A 762 -21.32 -8.30 -53.98
N TYR A 763 -21.72 -8.77 -52.81
CA TYR A 763 -20.87 -8.95 -51.65
C TYR A 763 -20.77 -10.43 -51.31
N ASP A 764 -19.56 -10.89 -51.02
CA ASP A 764 -19.30 -12.22 -50.48
C ASP A 764 -19.47 -12.25 -48.95
N ARG A 765 -19.17 -13.40 -48.33
CA ARG A 765 -19.24 -13.60 -46.88
C ARG A 765 -18.31 -12.65 -46.10
N TYR A 766 -17.17 -12.28 -46.70
CA TYR A 766 -16.11 -11.45 -46.12
C TYR A 766 -16.24 -9.96 -46.48
N GLU A 767 -17.38 -9.56 -47.06
CA GLU A 767 -17.68 -8.20 -47.50
C GLU A 767 -16.81 -7.69 -48.66
N ASN A 768 -16.15 -8.57 -49.41
CA ASN A 768 -15.54 -8.19 -50.69
C ASN A 768 -16.62 -7.90 -51.70
N MET A 769 -16.44 -6.80 -52.44
CA MET A 769 -17.47 -6.22 -53.31
C MET A 769 -17.02 -6.21 -54.76
N GLY A 770 -17.76 -6.93 -55.60
CA GLY A 770 -17.69 -6.82 -57.05
C GLY A 770 -18.82 -5.96 -57.57
N ALA A 771 -18.56 -5.10 -58.55
CA ALA A 771 -19.59 -4.29 -59.20
C ALA A 771 -19.52 -4.40 -60.72
N ALA A 772 -20.70 -4.33 -61.35
CA ALA A 772 -20.84 -4.28 -62.80
C ALA A 772 -21.95 -3.30 -63.16
N LYS A 773 -21.87 -2.74 -64.37
CA LYS A 773 -22.89 -1.83 -64.88
C LYS A 773 -23.37 -2.25 -66.25
N THR A 774 -24.62 -1.94 -66.53
CA THR A 774 -25.22 -2.04 -67.85
C THR A 774 -26.04 -0.80 -68.13
N VAL A 775 -26.32 -0.56 -69.40
CA VAL A 775 -27.01 0.63 -69.87
C VAL A 775 -28.14 0.19 -70.79
N ILE A 776 -29.34 0.68 -70.52
CA ILE A 776 -30.48 0.51 -71.43
C ILE A 776 -30.83 1.86 -72.02
N ARG A 777 -31.15 1.88 -73.31
CA ARG A 777 -31.64 3.09 -73.98
C ARG A 777 -33.13 2.93 -74.23
N ALA A 778 -33.92 3.90 -73.78
CA ALA A 778 -35.32 3.98 -74.14
C ALA A 778 -35.41 4.22 -75.65
N LYS A 779 -36.17 3.36 -76.36
CA LYS A 779 -36.40 3.50 -77.81
C LYS A 779 -37.47 4.54 -78.09
#